data_AF-A0A1D6J391-F1
#
_entry.id   AF-A0A1D6J391-F1
#
_cell.length_a   1.000
_cell.length_b   1.000
_cell.length_c   1.000
_cell.angle_alpha   90.00
_cell.angle_beta   90.00
_cell.angle_gamma   90.00
#
_symmetry.space_group_name_H-M   'P 1'
#
loop_
_entity.id
_entity.type
_entity.pdbx_description
1 polymer ?
#
loop_
_entity_poly.entity_id
_entity_poly.type
_entity_poly.pdbx_seq_one_letter_code
_entity_poly.pdbx_strand_id
1 'polypeptide(L)'
;MATWRLRRAGAALAASSTLAAVLAASSASATDPSAAALEAARQRVARSGATPPLRDAQRAALAGSTPAEPLDVLVVGGGATGCGVALDAATRGLRVGLVEREDFSSGTSSRSTKLIHGGVRYLEKAVFNLDYGQLKLVFHALKERKQVIENAPHLCHALPCMTPCFNWFEVVYYWFGLKLYDLVAGRRLLHLSRYYSVDESVELFPTLAKNGHNCSLKGTVVYYDGQMNDSRLNVGLACTAAVVGAAVLNYAEVVSLIKDESGERIIGARVRDTLSGKEFETFAKVVVNAAGPFCDSVRKMADSTVAPMICPSSGVHIVLPDYYSPEGMGLIVPKTKDGRVVFMLPWLGRTVAGTTDSNTAITMLPEPHEDEIQFILDAISDYLNVQVRRSDVLSAWSGIRPLAMDPSAKNTESISRDHVVFEDYPGLITITGGKWTTYRSMAEDAVNAAVMSGNLKPANGCLTDNLHIVGGYGWDPASFTVLAQNYKRMKKTYGGKVIPGAMDSAVSKHLSHAYGSLAEQVATIAQNEGLGKRLAHGYPFLEAEVAYCARYEYCESAVDFVARRCRLAFLDTDAAGRALPRIIEILASEHKWDKARKKAELQKGREFLETFKSSKNAQFHDGKHNGLGKRLAHGYPFLEAEVAYCARYEYCESAVDFVARRCRLAFLDTDAAGRALPRIIEILASEHKWDKARKKAELQKGREFLETFKSSKNAQFHDGKHNGRS
;
A
#
# COMPACT_ATOMS: atom_id res chain seq x y z
N MET A 1 -16.17 -50.65 40.41
CA MET A 1 -14.77 -51.14 40.45
C MET A 1 -14.05 -50.65 39.21
N ALA A 2 -12.78 -50.26 39.35
CA ALA A 2 -11.85 -49.84 38.29
C ALA A 2 -11.96 -48.39 37.76
N THR A 3 -11.78 -47.43 38.67
CA THR A 3 -11.01 -46.20 38.38
C THR A 3 -10.08 -46.02 39.56
N TRP A 4 -8.82 -46.47 39.47
CA TRP A 4 -7.70 -46.14 40.37
C TRP A 4 -6.52 -47.03 39.96
N ARG A 5 -5.58 -46.49 39.16
CA ARG A 5 -4.15 -46.84 39.04
C ARG A 5 -3.64 -46.45 37.64
N LEU A 6 -3.12 -45.22 37.54
CA LEU A 6 -1.96 -44.82 36.71
C LEU A 6 -1.78 -43.30 36.84
N ARG A 7 -1.41 -42.87 38.06
CA ARG A 7 -0.91 -41.54 38.39
C ARG A 7 0.33 -41.69 39.28
N ARG A 8 1.40 -42.30 38.75
CA ARG A 8 2.76 -42.24 39.32
C ARG A 8 3.79 -42.59 38.23
N ALA A 9 4.08 -41.63 37.36
CA ALA A 9 5.31 -41.56 36.56
C ALA A 9 5.40 -40.14 35.98
N GLY A 10 5.91 -39.19 36.77
CA GLY A 10 5.95 -37.78 36.39
C GLY A 10 6.48 -36.88 37.49
N ALA A 11 7.57 -37.29 38.14
CA ALA A 11 8.25 -36.49 39.15
C ALA A 11 9.74 -36.88 39.20
N ALA A 12 10.46 -36.67 38.09
CA ALA A 12 11.92 -36.79 38.05
C ALA A 12 12.58 -36.08 36.84
N LEU A 13 11.99 -35.01 36.31
CA LEU A 13 12.60 -34.20 35.23
C LEU A 13 12.42 -32.67 35.41
N ALA A 14 12.07 -32.23 36.61
CA ALA A 14 11.81 -30.81 36.93
C ALA A 14 12.91 -30.15 37.78
N ALA A 15 14.14 -30.67 37.75
CA ALA A 15 15.26 -30.14 38.54
C ALA A 15 16.53 -29.83 37.71
N SER A 16 16.41 -29.76 36.38
CA SER A 16 17.50 -29.37 35.47
C SER A 16 17.16 -28.17 34.58
N SER A 17 15.96 -27.61 34.68
CA SER A 17 15.53 -26.42 33.92
C SER A 17 15.72 -25.09 34.65
N THR A 18 15.99 -25.10 35.96
CA THR A 18 16.16 -23.88 36.77
C THR A 18 17.61 -23.38 36.87
N LEU A 19 18.61 -24.18 36.47
CA LEU A 19 20.01 -23.73 36.44
C LEU A 19 20.41 -23.10 35.09
N ALA A 20 19.73 -23.46 33.99
CA ALA A 20 19.98 -22.87 32.67
C ALA A 20 19.35 -21.47 32.51
N ALA A 21 18.26 -21.17 33.23
CA ALA A 21 17.60 -19.87 33.20
C ALA A 21 18.34 -18.80 34.02
N VAL A 22 19.16 -19.19 35.00
CA VAL A 22 19.98 -18.27 35.80
C VAL A 22 21.34 -17.99 35.14
N LEU A 23 21.82 -18.85 34.23
CA LEU A 23 23.03 -18.62 33.43
C LEU A 23 22.77 -17.92 32.09
N ALA A 24 21.51 -17.84 31.64
CA ALA A 24 21.10 -17.06 30.46
C ALA A 24 20.70 -15.60 30.79
N ALA A 25 20.58 -15.26 32.09
CA ALA A 25 20.27 -13.91 32.58
C ALA A 25 21.51 -13.14 33.07
N SER A 26 22.71 -13.69 32.87
CA SER A 26 23.98 -13.07 33.27
C SER A 26 24.92 -12.90 32.07
N SER A 27 24.47 -12.17 31.05
CA SER A 27 25.35 -11.47 30.09
C SER A 27 24.64 -10.34 29.32
N ALA A 28 23.52 -9.82 29.83
CA ALA A 28 23.05 -8.50 29.41
C ALA A 28 23.96 -7.45 30.04
N SER A 29 25.16 -7.30 29.49
CA SER A 29 25.97 -6.13 29.74
C SER A 29 25.15 -4.92 29.33
N ALA A 30 24.91 -3.99 30.25
CA ALA A 30 24.29 -2.69 30.00
C ALA A 30 25.19 -1.76 29.15
N THR A 31 25.98 -2.32 28.22
CA THR A 31 27.02 -1.64 27.47
C THR A 31 27.13 -2.13 26.01
N ASP A 32 26.07 -2.67 25.40
CA ASP A 32 26.04 -2.83 23.94
C ASP A 32 25.54 -1.52 23.31
N PRO A 33 26.41 -0.73 22.64
CA PRO A 33 26.02 0.54 22.03
C PRO A 33 24.91 0.36 20.98
N SER A 34 24.87 -0.81 20.32
CA SER A 34 23.87 -1.14 19.31
C SER A 34 22.48 -1.29 19.92
N ALA A 35 22.37 -1.97 21.07
CA ALA A 35 21.11 -2.16 21.78
C ALA A 35 20.55 -0.83 22.30
N ALA A 36 21.42 0.04 22.85
CA ALA A 36 21.03 1.36 23.33
C ALA A 36 20.59 2.29 22.18
N ALA A 37 21.33 2.29 21.06
CA ALA A 37 20.97 3.07 19.87
C ALA A 37 19.64 2.61 19.26
N LEU A 38 19.40 1.30 19.21
CA LEU A 38 18.14 0.73 18.76
C LEU A 38 16.98 1.17 19.64
N GLU A 39 17.12 1.08 20.95
CA GLU A 39 16.06 1.50 21.88
C GLU A 39 15.77 3.01 21.77
N ALA A 40 16.79 3.84 21.62
CA ALA A 40 16.61 5.27 21.37
C ALA A 40 15.86 5.55 20.05
N ALA A 41 16.20 4.84 18.96
CA ALA A 41 15.50 4.95 17.69
C ALA A 41 14.03 4.49 17.81
N ARG A 42 13.79 3.36 18.50
CA ARG A 42 12.45 2.84 18.79
C ARG A 42 11.60 3.85 19.56
N GLN A 43 12.15 4.47 20.61
CA GLN A 43 11.43 5.46 21.40
C GLN A 43 11.04 6.69 20.57
N ARG A 44 11.90 7.16 19.66
CA ARG A 44 11.57 8.26 18.74
C ARG A 44 10.43 7.90 17.80
N VAL A 45 10.47 6.71 17.20
CA VAL A 45 9.50 6.27 16.19
C VAL A 45 8.17 5.83 16.81
N ALA A 46 8.21 5.18 17.99
CA ALA A 46 7.04 4.68 18.71
C ALA A 46 6.30 5.78 19.50
N ARG A 47 6.86 6.99 19.61
CA ARG A 47 6.22 8.09 20.32
C ARG A 47 4.83 8.34 19.73
N SER A 48 3.81 8.42 20.59
CA SER A 48 2.46 8.75 20.13
C SER A 48 2.49 10.09 19.38
N GLY A 49 2.00 10.08 18.15
CA GLY A 49 2.07 11.24 17.26
C GLY A 49 3.49 11.64 16.83
N ALA A 50 4.41 10.68 16.71
CA ALA A 50 5.69 10.87 16.05
C ALA A 50 5.46 11.46 14.66
N THR A 51 5.82 12.72 14.49
CA THR A 51 5.64 13.47 13.25
C THR A 51 7.01 13.97 12.81
N PRO A 52 7.30 13.93 11.51
CA PRO A 52 8.57 14.40 11.00
C PRO A 52 8.66 15.93 11.16
N PRO A 53 9.87 16.51 11.31
CA PRO A 53 10.04 17.97 11.32
C PRO A 53 9.49 18.62 10.05
N LEU A 54 9.06 19.89 10.14
CA LEU A 54 8.52 20.62 9.00
C LEU A 54 9.51 20.72 7.84
N ARG A 55 9.01 20.74 6.60
CA ARG A 55 9.82 20.80 5.37
C ARG A 55 10.83 21.95 5.37
N ASP A 56 10.46 23.13 5.87
CA ASP A 56 11.37 24.28 5.96
C ASP A 56 12.55 24.04 6.91
N ALA A 57 12.34 23.31 8.01
CA ALA A 57 13.41 22.93 8.92
C ALA A 57 14.36 21.92 8.27
N GLN A 58 13.82 20.98 7.47
CA GLN A 58 14.62 20.04 6.69
C GLN A 58 15.49 20.77 5.66
N ARG A 59 14.91 21.72 4.92
CA ARG A 59 15.63 22.56 3.96
C ARG A 59 16.74 23.37 4.63
N ALA A 60 16.45 23.97 5.80
CA ALA A 60 17.43 24.72 6.57
C ALA A 60 18.59 23.83 7.06
N ALA A 61 18.31 22.60 7.50
CA ALA A 61 19.33 21.66 7.92
C ALA A 61 20.27 21.25 6.78
N LEU A 62 19.74 21.02 5.56
CA LEU A 62 20.54 20.73 4.38
C LEU A 62 21.40 21.93 3.96
N ALA A 63 20.78 23.11 3.82
CA ALA A 63 21.45 24.35 3.42
C ALA A 63 22.46 24.86 4.47
N GLY A 64 22.32 24.45 5.73
CA GLY A 64 23.23 24.80 6.82
C GLY A 64 24.51 23.96 6.86
N SER A 65 24.63 22.93 6.03
CA SER A 65 25.89 22.18 5.89
C SER A 65 26.97 23.07 5.24
N THR A 66 28.20 22.95 5.72
CA THR A 66 29.35 23.74 5.23
C THR A 66 30.53 22.83 4.95
N PRO A 67 31.58 23.27 4.24
CA PRO A 67 32.80 22.48 4.09
C PRO A 67 33.47 22.11 5.42
N ALA A 68 33.34 22.95 6.45
CA ALA A 68 33.89 22.70 7.78
C ALA A 68 33.01 21.74 8.61
N GLU A 69 31.69 21.78 8.42
CA GLU A 69 30.73 20.92 9.12
C GLU A 69 29.81 20.17 8.14
N PRO A 70 30.37 19.32 7.25
CA PRO A 70 29.59 18.64 6.23
C PRO A 70 28.70 17.56 6.85
N LEU A 71 27.69 17.14 6.09
CA LEU A 71 27.01 15.88 6.36
C LEU A 71 28.00 14.71 6.20
N ASP A 72 27.74 13.60 6.87
CA ASP A 72 28.50 12.38 6.62
C ASP A 72 28.05 11.75 5.30
N VAL A 73 26.74 11.74 5.03
CA VAL A 73 26.15 11.16 3.82
C VAL A 73 25.06 12.07 3.25
N LEU A 74 25.12 12.37 1.96
CA LEU A 74 24.03 12.97 1.19
C LEU A 74 23.46 11.94 0.20
N VAL A 75 22.19 11.59 0.34
CA VAL A 75 21.49 10.63 -0.53
C VAL A 75 20.70 11.37 -1.61
N VAL A 76 20.87 10.94 -2.87
CA VAL A 76 20.18 11.47 -4.04
C VAL A 76 19.15 10.46 -4.53
N GLY A 77 17.87 10.80 -4.39
CA GLY A 77 16.72 9.96 -4.77
C GLY A 77 15.93 9.45 -3.56
N GLY A 78 14.64 9.75 -3.53
CA GLY A 78 13.68 9.40 -2.47
C GLY A 78 12.77 8.22 -2.81
N GLY A 79 13.30 7.26 -3.57
CA GLY A 79 12.68 5.93 -3.74
C GLY A 79 13.06 4.98 -2.60
N ALA A 80 12.60 3.72 -2.69
CA ALA A 80 12.77 2.72 -1.62
C ALA A 80 14.24 2.53 -1.21
N THR A 81 15.13 2.51 -2.20
CA THR A 81 16.58 2.42 -1.98
C THR A 81 17.10 3.62 -1.20
N GLY A 82 16.88 4.85 -1.68
CA GLY A 82 17.44 6.04 -1.02
C GLY A 82 16.81 6.33 0.34
N CYS A 83 15.49 6.14 0.51
CA CYS A 83 14.86 6.24 1.82
C CYS A 83 15.38 5.18 2.80
N GLY A 84 15.67 3.96 2.31
CA GLY A 84 16.33 2.92 3.08
C GLY A 84 17.75 3.32 3.50
N VAL A 85 18.56 3.84 2.58
CA VAL A 85 19.93 4.33 2.85
C VAL A 85 19.92 5.42 3.91
N ALA A 86 19.01 6.40 3.76
CA ALA A 86 18.92 7.50 4.71
C ALA A 86 18.50 7.03 6.12
N LEU A 87 17.55 6.09 6.20
CA LEU A 87 17.12 5.51 7.46
C LEU A 87 18.26 4.73 8.12
N ASP A 88 18.91 3.83 7.39
CA ASP A 88 20.01 3.04 7.92
C ASP A 88 21.16 3.94 8.41
N ALA A 89 21.68 4.82 7.55
CA ALA A 89 22.76 5.74 7.90
C ALA A 89 22.44 6.60 9.13
N ALA A 90 21.21 7.13 9.25
CA ALA A 90 20.81 7.93 10.39
C ALA A 90 20.74 7.09 11.68
N THR A 91 20.25 5.84 11.60
CA THR A 91 20.23 4.92 12.76
C THR A 91 21.61 4.41 13.17
N ARG A 92 22.63 4.58 12.32
CA ARG A 92 24.05 4.36 12.66
C ARG A 92 24.71 5.59 13.31
N GLY A 93 23.95 6.65 13.55
CA GLY A 93 24.43 7.89 14.17
C GLY A 93 25.15 8.85 13.23
N LEU A 94 25.04 8.65 11.92
CA LEU A 94 25.64 9.55 10.92
C LEU A 94 24.78 10.80 10.73
N ARG A 95 25.40 11.93 10.34
CA ARG A 95 24.70 13.14 9.87
C ARG A 95 24.28 12.93 8.42
N VAL A 96 22.97 12.81 8.18
CA VAL A 96 22.44 12.38 6.88
C VAL A 96 21.54 13.44 6.28
N GLY A 97 21.67 13.66 4.98
CA GLY A 97 20.71 14.37 4.13
C GLY A 97 20.14 13.47 3.05
N LEU A 98 18.89 13.69 2.66
CA LEU A 98 18.25 13.06 1.50
C LEU A 98 17.50 14.10 0.69
N VAL A 99 17.73 14.12 -0.62
CA VAL A 99 17.05 14.99 -1.58
C VAL A 99 16.36 14.18 -2.67
N GLU A 100 15.11 14.52 -2.97
CA GLU A 100 14.29 13.89 -4.01
C GLU A 100 13.71 14.97 -4.92
N ARG A 101 13.91 14.83 -6.23
CA ARG A 101 13.54 15.84 -7.22
C ARG A 101 12.04 16.12 -7.26
N GLU A 102 11.21 15.08 -7.13
CA GLU A 102 9.75 15.18 -7.07
C GLU A 102 9.26 14.84 -5.65
N ASP A 103 8.13 14.17 -5.49
CA ASP A 103 7.69 13.59 -4.22
C ASP A 103 8.37 12.25 -3.93
N PHE A 104 8.43 11.86 -2.66
CA PHE A 104 8.89 10.54 -2.26
C PHE A 104 8.08 9.45 -2.98
N SER A 105 8.76 8.44 -3.52
CA SER A 105 8.15 7.36 -4.31
C SER A 105 7.61 7.76 -5.70
N SER A 106 7.92 8.96 -6.23
CA SER A 106 7.45 9.43 -7.55
C SER A 106 7.85 8.52 -8.73
N GLY A 107 9.01 7.87 -8.65
CA GLY A 107 9.56 6.98 -9.68
C GLY A 107 9.03 5.54 -9.63
N THR A 108 9.93 4.58 -9.77
CA THR A 108 9.61 3.14 -9.83
C THR A 108 8.99 2.59 -8.55
N SER A 109 9.35 3.14 -7.39
CA SER A 109 8.94 2.62 -6.06
C SER A 109 7.44 2.72 -5.76
N SER A 110 6.65 3.39 -6.60
CA SER A 110 5.18 3.44 -6.52
C SER A 110 4.47 2.66 -7.63
N ARG A 111 5.22 2.02 -8.53
CA ARG A 111 4.73 1.37 -9.75
C ARG A 111 5.12 -0.12 -9.83
N SER A 112 5.25 -0.77 -8.67
CA SER A 112 5.51 -2.21 -8.59
C SER A 112 4.24 -3.06 -8.74
N THR A 113 4.39 -4.40 -8.79
CA THR A 113 3.29 -5.38 -8.66
C THR A 113 2.67 -5.41 -7.27
N LYS A 114 3.15 -4.59 -6.32
CA LYS A 114 2.64 -4.53 -4.93
C LYS A 114 2.91 -5.82 -4.13
N LEU A 115 3.88 -6.62 -4.57
CA LEU A 115 4.29 -7.86 -3.89
C LEU A 115 5.73 -7.76 -3.36
N ILE A 116 5.92 -8.41 -2.22
CA ILE A 116 7.20 -8.69 -1.59
C ILE A 116 7.49 -10.17 -1.83
N HIS A 117 8.05 -10.48 -2.99
CA HIS A 117 8.28 -11.85 -3.43
C HIS A 117 9.50 -12.47 -2.78
N GLY A 118 9.36 -13.70 -2.28
CA GLY A 118 10.47 -14.50 -1.77
C GLY A 118 11.15 -15.37 -2.83
N GLY A 119 10.87 -15.17 -4.13
CA GLY A 119 11.69 -15.70 -5.22
C GLY A 119 11.45 -17.15 -5.63
N VAL A 120 10.22 -17.67 -5.54
CA VAL A 120 9.85 -19.07 -5.92
C VAL A 120 10.43 -19.50 -7.28
N ARG A 121 10.35 -18.64 -8.30
CA ARG A 121 10.87 -18.94 -9.65
C ARG A 121 12.40 -19.08 -9.71
N TYR A 122 13.11 -18.41 -8.80
CA TYR A 122 14.57 -18.56 -8.69
C TYR A 122 14.93 -19.90 -8.05
N LEU A 123 14.09 -20.41 -7.14
CA LEU A 123 14.28 -21.75 -6.57
C LEU A 123 14.17 -22.84 -7.64
N GLU A 124 13.18 -22.72 -8.54
CA GLU A 124 13.04 -23.62 -9.68
C GLU A 124 14.35 -23.67 -10.50
N LYS A 125 14.88 -22.51 -10.90
CA LYS A 125 16.16 -22.44 -11.63
C LYS A 125 17.34 -22.95 -10.80
N ALA A 126 17.41 -22.63 -9.52
CA ALA A 126 18.48 -23.08 -8.63
C ALA A 126 18.54 -24.61 -8.55
N VAL A 127 17.38 -25.27 -8.47
CA VAL A 127 17.28 -26.73 -8.37
C VAL A 127 17.59 -27.38 -9.72
N PHE A 128 16.94 -26.93 -10.81
CA PHE A 128 17.11 -27.57 -12.12
C PHE A 128 18.48 -27.28 -12.77
N ASN A 129 19.09 -26.13 -12.48
CA ASN A 129 20.39 -25.75 -13.05
C ASN A 129 21.55 -25.86 -12.05
N LEU A 130 21.30 -26.37 -10.83
CA LEU A 130 22.29 -26.45 -9.73
C LEU A 130 23.00 -25.11 -9.47
N ASP A 131 22.25 -24.01 -9.56
CA ASP A 131 22.78 -22.65 -9.44
C ASP A 131 22.72 -22.16 -7.99
N TYR A 132 23.88 -22.25 -7.32
CA TYR A 132 24.04 -21.78 -5.94
C TYR A 132 23.80 -20.28 -5.78
N GLY A 133 24.12 -19.47 -6.80
CA GLY A 133 23.87 -18.03 -6.79
C GLY A 133 22.37 -17.73 -6.70
N GLN A 134 21.56 -18.42 -7.51
CA GLN A 134 20.09 -18.30 -7.45
C GLN A 134 19.53 -18.78 -6.10
N LEU A 135 20.09 -19.84 -5.52
CA LEU A 135 19.67 -20.30 -4.20
C LEU A 135 19.95 -19.27 -3.10
N LYS A 136 21.12 -18.62 -3.12
CA LYS A 136 21.47 -17.53 -2.19
C LYS A 136 20.48 -16.36 -2.31
N LEU A 137 20.10 -16.00 -3.54
CA LEU A 137 19.08 -14.97 -3.79
C LEU A 137 17.72 -15.34 -3.18
N VAL A 138 17.31 -16.62 -3.25
CA VAL A 138 16.06 -17.09 -2.63
C VAL A 138 16.12 -16.95 -1.11
N PHE A 139 17.19 -17.43 -0.46
CA PHE A 139 17.34 -17.28 0.99
C PHE A 139 17.32 -15.83 1.45
N HIS A 140 17.98 -14.96 0.68
CA HIS A 140 18.04 -13.53 0.96
C HIS A 140 16.66 -12.88 0.81
N ALA A 141 15.97 -13.11 -0.31
CA ALA A 141 14.62 -12.60 -0.55
C ALA A 141 13.61 -13.09 0.51
N LEU A 142 13.72 -14.34 0.95
CA LEU A 142 12.90 -14.90 2.03
C LEU A 142 13.14 -14.21 3.39
N LYS A 143 14.41 -13.88 3.70
CA LYS A 143 14.75 -13.13 4.93
C LYS A 143 14.12 -11.75 4.87
N GLU A 144 14.41 -11.01 3.80
CA GLU A 144 13.92 -9.64 3.65
C GLU A 144 12.40 -9.58 3.57
N ARG A 145 11.74 -10.54 2.89
CA ARG A 145 10.28 -10.60 2.85
C ARG A 145 9.66 -10.64 4.25
N LYS A 146 10.16 -11.51 5.11
CA LYS A 146 9.68 -11.61 6.49
C LYS A 146 9.97 -10.32 7.25
N GLN A 147 11.19 -9.79 7.11
CA GLN A 147 11.62 -8.60 7.82
C GLN A 147 10.80 -7.36 7.46
N VAL A 148 10.48 -7.15 6.17
CA VAL A 148 9.68 -6.01 5.72
C VAL A 148 8.24 -6.08 6.25
N ILE A 149 7.68 -7.29 6.36
CA ILE A 149 6.36 -7.49 6.98
C ILE A 149 6.41 -7.15 8.47
N GLU A 150 7.45 -7.58 9.17
CA GLU A 150 7.63 -7.29 10.61
C GLU A 150 7.90 -5.80 10.87
N ASN A 151 8.67 -5.13 10.01
CA ASN A 151 8.97 -3.70 10.13
C ASN A 151 7.76 -2.80 9.84
N ALA A 152 6.81 -3.25 9.03
CA ALA A 152 5.67 -2.45 8.58
C ALA A 152 4.35 -3.26 8.58
N PRO A 153 3.92 -3.80 9.73
CA PRO A 153 2.83 -4.79 9.80
C PRO A 153 1.47 -4.23 9.36
N HIS A 154 1.29 -2.90 9.45
CA HIS A 154 0.07 -2.22 9.00
C HIS A 154 -0.01 -2.09 7.46
N LEU A 155 1.15 -2.03 6.77
CA LEU A 155 1.25 -1.84 5.31
C LEU A 155 1.57 -3.12 4.55
N CYS A 156 2.14 -4.11 5.23
CA CYS A 156 2.66 -5.34 4.65
C CYS A 156 2.03 -6.55 5.34
N HIS A 157 1.56 -7.52 4.56
CA HIS A 157 0.94 -8.72 5.09
C HIS A 157 1.13 -9.92 4.15
N ALA A 158 0.86 -11.12 4.63
CA ALA A 158 0.90 -12.32 3.81
C ALA A 158 -0.34 -12.38 2.90
N LEU A 159 -0.13 -12.67 1.61
CA LEU A 159 -1.17 -12.88 0.62
C LEU A 159 -1.08 -14.32 0.08
N PRO A 160 -2.13 -15.14 0.21
CA PRO A 160 -2.18 -16.42 -0.48
C PRO A 160 -2.36 -16.20 -1.99
N CYS A 161 -1.58 -16.92 -2.78
CA CYS A 161 -1.59 -16.89 -4.23
C CYS A 161 -1.87 -18.28 -4.76
N MET A 162 -2.97 -18.41 -5.51
CA MET A 162 -3.50 -19.64 -6.06
C MET A 162 -2.94 -19.90 -7.46
N THR A 163 -2.36 -21.08 -7.67
CA THR A 163 -1.93 -21.57 -8.99
C THR A 163 -2.88 -22.67 -9.46
N PRO A 164 -3.71 -22.41 -10.48
CA PRO A 164 -4.63 -23.41 -11.04
C PRO A 164 -3.89 -24.47 -11.86
N CYS A 165 -4.31 -25.73 -11.71
CA CYS A 165 -3.70 -26.88 -12.39
C CYS A 165 -4.76 -27.62 -13.22
N PHE A 166 -4.52 -27.76 -14.53
CA PHE A 166 -5.45 -28.39 -15.48
C PHE A 166 -5.10 -29.84 -15.82
N ASN A 167 -3.99 -30.36 -15.27
CA ASN A 167 -3.65 -31.78 -15.28
C ASN A 167 -2.99 -32.22 -13.96
N TRP A 168 -2.97 -33.53 -13.69
CA TRP A 168 -2.43 -34.07 -12.44
C TRP A 168 -0.91 -33.93 -12.32
N PHE A 169 -0.19 -33.85 -13.44
CA PHE A 169 1.25 -33.62 -13.42
C PHE A 169 1.58 -32.22 -12.87
N GLU A 170 0.85 -31.19 -13.31
CA GLU A 170 0.96 -29.83 -12.76
C GLU A 170 0.69 -29.80 -11.27
N VAL A 171 -0.34 -30.50 -10.78
CA VAL A 171 -0.64 -30.59 -9.35
C VAL A 171 0.58 -31.11 -8.58
N VAL A 172 1.13 -32.25 -9.00
CA VAL A 172 2.29 -32.87 -8.34
C VAL A 172 3.52 -31.97 -8.43
N TYR A 173 3.78 -31.40 -9.61
CA TYR A 173 4.92 -30.52 -9.88
C TYR A 173 4.89 -29.26 -8.99
N TYR A 174 3.78 -28.51 -9.01
CA TYR A 174 3.65 -27.28 -8.22
C TYR A 174 3.60 -27.57 -6.73
N TRP A 175 2.90 -28.64 -6.31
CA TRP A 175 2.85 -29.02 -4.90
C TRP A 175 4.24 -29.36 -4.37
N PHE A 176 5.01 -30.19 -5.08
CA PHE A 176 6.36 -30.54 -4.65
C PHE A 176 7.29 -29.32 -4.65
N GLY A 177 7.27 -28.51 -5.72
CA GLY A 177 8.07 -27.29 -5.80
C GLY A 177 7.78 -26.29 -4.67
N LEU A 178 6.50 -26.12 -4.33
CA LEU A 178 6.08 -25.23 -3.24
C LEU A 178 6.34 -25.84 -1.85
N LYS A 179 6.33 -27.16 -1.70
CA LYS A 179 6.80 -27.81 -0.46
C LYS A 179 8.30 -27.68 -0.26
N LEU A 180 9.08 -27.79 -1.32
CA LEU A 180 10.51 -27.48 -1.28
C LEU A 180 10.74 -26.01 -0.92
N TYR A 181 9.93 -25.10 -1.49
CA TYR A 181 9.96 -23.69 -1.12
C TYR A 181 9.64 -23.45 0.36
N ASP A 182 8.62 -24.11 0.91
CA ASP A 182 8.29 -24.05 2.34
C ASP A 182 9.46 -24.53 3.22
N LEU A 183 10.12 -25.61 2.82
CA LEU A 183 11.30 -26.15 3.50
C LEU A 183 12.46 -25.16 3.50
N VAL A 184 12.76 -24.57 2.34
CA VAL A 184 13.82 -23.56 2.16
C VAL A 184 13.49 -22.29 2.96
N ALA A 185 12.22 -21.90 3.05
CA ALA A 185 11.78 -20.79 3.88
C ALA A 185 12.01 -21.04 5.37
N GLY A 186 11.78 -22.25 5.86
CA GLY A 186 12.03 -22.63 7.25
C GLY A 186 11.36 -21.64 8.24
N ARG A 187 12.16 -21.02 9.12
CA ARG A 187 11.66 -20.01 10.09
C ARG A 187 11.15 -18.70 9.45
N ARG A 188 11.38 -18.51 8.14
CA ARG A 188 10.97 -17.34 7.34
C ARG A 188 9.68 -17.59 6.55
N LEU A 189 9.07 -18.76 6.75
CA LEU A 189 7.78 -19.11 6.16
C LEU A 189 6.67 -18.21 6.72
N LEU A 190 5.78 -17.76 5.84
CA LEU A 190 4.58 -17.03 6.23
C LEU A 190 3.50 -18.01 6.66
N HIS A 191 3.07 -18.87 5.73
CA HIS A 191 2.15 -19.99 5.97
C HIS A 191 2.51 -21.16 5.05
N LEU A 192 2.12 -22.37 5.44
CA LEU A 192 2.36 -23.57 4.65
C LEU A 192 1.56 -23.55 3.34
N SER A 193 2.21 -23.96 2.25
CA SER A 193 1.53 -24.22 0.99
C SER A 193 0.51 -25.36 1.12
N ARG A 194 -0.57 -25.30 0.35
CA ARG A 194 -1.66 -26.30 0.40
C ARG A 194 -2.26 -26.56 -0.98
N TYR A 195 -2.59 -27.82 -1.23
CA TYR A 195 -3.45 -28.21 -2.34
C TYR A 195 -4.92 -28.06 -1.92
N TYR A 196 -5.74 -27.53 -2.82
CA TYR A 196 -7.19 -27.48 -2.72
C TYR A 196 -7.81 -28.25 -3.88
N SER A 197 -8.84 -29.02 -3.58
CA SER A 197 -9.68 -29.69 -4.56
C SER A 197 -10.44 -28.67 -5.41
N VAL A 198 -11.00 -29.11 -6.55
CA VAL A 198 -11.75 -28.24 -7.47
C VAL A 198 -12.89 -27.48 -6.78
N ASP A 199 -13.64 -28.15 -5.91
CA ASP A 199 -14.77 -27.54 -5.22
C ASP A 199 -14.31 -26.51 -4.19
N GLU A 200 -13.28 -26.82 -3.39
CA GLU A 200 -12.67 -25.86 -2.46
C GLU A 200 -12.09 -24.65 -3.21
N SER A 201 -11.43 -24.88 -4.35
CA SER A 201 -10.84 -23.80 -5.17
C SER A 201 -11.90 -22.82 -5.67
N VAL A 202 -13.03 -23.33 -6.15
CA VAL A 202 -14.12 -22.48 -6.67
C VAL A 202 -14.89 -21.80 -5.54
N GLU A 203 -15.00 -22.41 -4.36
CA GLU A 203 -15.56 -21.73 -3.18
C GLU A 203 -14.69 -20.55 -2.75
N LEU A 204 -13.36 -20.74 -2.71
CA LEU A 204 -12.40 -19.70 -2.35
C LEU A 204 -12.22 -18.63 -3.44
N PHE A 205 -12.34 -19.03 -4.71
CA PHE A 205 -12.16 -18.15 -5.88
C PHE A 205 -13.31 -18.36 -6.88
N PRO A 206 -14.49 -17.74 -6.66
CA PRO A 206 -15.71 -18.03 -7.43
C PRO A 206 -15.62 -17.74 -8.92
N THR A 207 -14.77 -16.81 -9.33
CA THR A 207 -14.55 -16.46 -10.74
C THR A 207 -13.58 -17.40 -11.45
N LEU A 208 -13.01 -18.40 -10.76
CA LEU A 208 -12.08 -19.37 -11.36
C LEU A 208 -12.79 -20.26 -12.40
N ALA A 209 -12.13 -20.46 -13.54
CA ALA A 209 -12.60 -21.36 -14.57
C ALA A 209 -12.49 -22.84 -14.14
N LYS A 210 -13.60 -23.57 -14.24
CA LYS A 210 -13.60 -25.05 -14.09
C LYS A 210 -13.05 -25.77 -15.31
N ASN A 211 -13.20 -25.17 -16.49
CA ASN A 211 -12.66 -25.65 -17.75
C ASN A 211 -11.86 -24.51 -18.39
N GLY A 212 -10.63 -24.79 -18.79
CA GLY A 212 -9.71 -23.85 -19.41
C GLY A 212 -8.73 -24.60 -20.31
N HIS A 213 -8.31 -23.99 -21.42
CA HIS A 213 -7.39 -24.62 -22.39
C HIS A 213 -7.83 -26.02 -22.88
N ASN A 214 -9.13 -26.22 -23.11
CA ASN A 214 -9.75 -27.52 -23.47
C ASN A 214 -9.57 -28.64 -22.43
N CYS A 215 -9.18 -28.29 -21.20
CA CYS A 215 -8.95 -29.20 -20.09
C CYS A 215 -9.83 -28.83 -18.89
N SER A 216 -10.07 -29.80 -18.01
CA SER A 216 -10.78 -29.58 -16.74
C SER A 216 -9.78 -29.33 -15.61
N LEU A 217 -10.08 -28.37 -14.75
CA LEU A 217 -9.32 -28.08 -13.53
C LEU A 217 -9.22 -29.36 -12.68
N LYS A 218 -8.02 -29.66 -12.17
CA LYS A 218 -7.75 -30.79 -11.25
C LYS A 218 -7.57 -30.34 -9.79
N GLY A 219 -7.53 -29.04 -9.57
CA GLY A 219 -7.38 -28.39 -8.28
C GLY A 219 -6.41 -27.23 -8.39
N THR A 220 -6.04 -26.67 -7.25
CA THR A 220 -5.10 -25.55 -7.18
C THR A 220 -4.07 -25.79 -6.09
N VAL A 221 -2.85 -25.29 -6.30
CA VAL A 221 -1.85 -25.22 -5.24
C VAL A 221 -1.69 -23.77 -4.82
N VAL A 222 -1.85 -23.50 -3.53
CA VAL A 222 -1.76 -22.16 -2.94
C VAL A 222 -0.49 -22.07 -2.12
N TYR A 223 0.27 -21.00 -2.31
CA TYR A 223 1.38 -20.61 -1.44
C TYR A 223 1.24 -19.17 -1.01
N TYR A 224 2.10 -18.71 -0.10
CA TYR A 224 2.03 -17.36 0.46
C TYR A 224 3.27 -16.56 0.11
N ASP A 225 3.04 -15.34 -0.37
CA ASP A 225 4.03 -14.28 -0.53
C ASP A 225 3.61 -13.03 0.26
N GLY A 226 4.46 -12.00 0.31
CA GLY A 226 4.08 -10.74 0.92
C GLY A 226 3.36 -9.82 -0.07
N GLN A 227 2.37 -9.06 0.41
CA GLN A 227 1.78 -7.93 -0.31
C GLN A 227 2.04 -6.64 0.47
N MET A 228 2.17 -5.53 -0.25
CA MET A 228 2.44 -4.21 0.33
C MET A 228 1.65 -3.08 -0.35
N ASN A 229 1.53 -1.96 0.35
CA ASN A 229 1.30 -0.66 -0.26
C ASN A 229 2.66 0.05 -0.47
N ASP A 230 3.21 -0.07 -1.68
CA ASP A 230 4.59 0.32 -1.99
C ASP A 230 4.91 1.80 -1.75
N SER A 231 4.03 2.73 -2.14
CA SER A 231 4.29 4.15 -1.91
C SER A 231 4.05 4.59 -0.48
N ARG A 232 3.02 4.07 0.21
CA ARG A 232 2.83 4.35 1.65
C ARG A 232 4.02 3.89 2.45
N LEU A 233 4.53 2.71 2.12
CA LEU A 233 5.71 2.15 2.77
C LEU A 233 6.94 3.02 2.53
N ASN A 234 7.15 3.49 1.30
CA ASN A 234 8.25 4.40 1.00
C ASN A 234 8.15 5.77 1.71
N VAL A 235 6.95 6.37 1.73
CA VAL A 235 6.71 7.62 2.47
C VAL A 235 6.93 7.41 3.96
N GLY A 236 6.49 6.27 4.51
CA GLY A 236 6.76 5.85 5.87
C GLY A 236 8.26 5.73 6.16
N LEU A 237 9.05 5.18 5.23
CA LEU A 237 10.52 5.13 5.35
C LEU A 237 11.14 6.54 5.40
N ALA A 238 10.74 7.44 4.49
CA ALA A 238 11.22 8.83 4.49
C ALA A 238 10.86 9.56 5.80
N CYS A 239 9.62 9.41 6.27
CA CYS A 239 9.17 10.00 7.53
C CYS A 239 9.91 9.39 8.73
N THR A 240 10.16 8.08 8.72
CA THR A 240 10.93 7.41 9.77
C THR A 240 12.36 7.92 9.80
N ALA A 241 13.02 8.07 8.64
CA ALA A 241 14.36 8.64 8.52
C ALA A 241 14.40 10.06 9.13
N ALA A 242 13.40 10.90 8.82
CA ALA A 242 13.27 12.24 9.38
C ALA A 242 13.08 12.24 10.90
N VAL A 243 12.25 11.34 11.43
CA VAL A 243 11.98 11.20 12.87
C VAL A 243 13.22 10.74 13.65
N VAL A 244 14.05 9.87 13.04
CA VAL A 244 15.30 9.44 13.69
C VAL A 244 16.44 10.45 13.56
N GLY A 245 16.32 11.45 12.67
CA GLY A 245 17.21 12.62 12.61
C GLY A 245 17.83 12.93 11.25
N ALA A 246 17.47 12.23 10.18
CA ALA A 246 17.92 12.57 8.82
C ALA A 246 17.24 13.84 8.32
N ALA A 247 17.99 14.68 7.59
CA ALA A 247 17.44 15.82 6.90
C ALA A 247 16.83 15.40 5.56
N VAL A 248 15.50 15.28 5.43
CA VAL A 248 14.84 14.77 4.21
C VAL A 248 14.03 15.83 3.48
N LEU A 249 14.22 15.99 2.18
CA LEU A 249 13.56 17.03 1.39
C LEU A 249 13.09 16.48 0.03
N ASN A 250 11.77 16.45 -0.17
CA ASN A 250 11.18 16.25 -1.50
C ASN A 250 11.08 17.59 -2.25
N TYR A 251 10.89 17.55 -3.57
CA TYR A 251 10.97 18.71 -4.46
C TYR A 251 12.33 19.43 -4.38
N ALA A 252 13.41 18.67 -4.30
CA ALA A 252 14.79 19.10 -4.20
C ALA A 252 15.65 18.37 -5.25
N GLU A 253 15.93 19.06 -6.36
CA GLU A 253 16.69 18.52 -7.49
C GLU A 253 18.19 18.75 -7.29
N VAL A 254 19.00 17.70 -7.39
CA VAL A 254 20.45 17.87 -7.57
C VAL A 254 20.71 18.35 -8.99
N VAL A 255 21.24 19.57 -9.12
CA VAL A 255 21.53 20.19 -10.44
C VAL A 255 22.98 19.98 -10.86
N SER A 256 23.91 19.89 -9.91
CA SER A 256 25.32 19.59 -10.15
C SER A 256 25.99 19.03 -8.90
N LEU A 257 27.03 18.23 -9.07
CA LEU A 257 27.88 17.77 -7.97
C LEU A 257 28.98 18.80 -7.69
N ILE A 258 29.37 18.93 -6.42
CA ILE A 258 30.45 19.81 -5.98
C ILE A 258 31.71 18.96 -5.84
N LYS A 259 32.80 19.38 -6.48
CA LYS A 259 34.12 18.75 -6.36
C LYS A 259 34.99 19.52 -5.37
N ASP A 260 35.98 18.86 -4.79
CA ASP A 260 37.05 19.52 -4.03
C ASP A 260 37.95 20.38 -4.93
N GLU A 261 38.88 21.10 -4.33
CA GLU A 261 39.76 22.04 -5.04
C GLU A 261 40.67 21.36 -6.08
N SER A 262 41.12 20.13 -5.81
CA SER A 262 41.87 19.32 -6.78
C SER A 262 40.98 18.78 -7.90
N GLY A 263 39.66 18.78 -7.69
CA GLY A 263 38.69 18.23 -8.61
C GLY A 263 38.69 16.71 -8.65
N GLU A 264 39.30 16.03 -7.66
CA GLU A 264 39.51 14.57 -7.60
C GLU A 264 38.44 13.86 -6.77
N ARG A 265 37.65 14.58 -5.96
CA ARG A 265 36.63 14.00 -5.09
C ARG A 265 35.32 14.78 -5.10
N ILE A 266 34.18 14.09 -5.04
CA ILE A 266 32.88 14.71 -4.78
C ILE A 266 32.72 15.00 -3.28
N ILE A 267 32.35 16.24 -2.95
CA ILE A 267 32.20 16.74 -1.56
C ILE A 267 30.82 17.36 -1.27
N GLY A 268 29.86 17.17 -2.17
CA GLY A 268 28.51 17.69 -2.01
C GLY A 268 27.75 17.84 -3.32
N ALA A 269 26.66 18.60 -3.26
CA ALA A 269 25.82 18.90 -4.41
C ALA A 269 25.20 20.30 -4.31
N ARG A 270 24.98 20.91 -5.47
CA ARG A 270 24.08 22.06 -5.62
C ARG A 270 22.67 21.53 -5.80
N VAL A 271 21.75 22.02 -4.98
CA VAL A 271 20.37 21.55 -4.88
C VAL A 271 19.42 22.69 -5.20
N ARG A 272 18.43 22.45 -6.05
CA ARG A 272 17.34 23.39 -6.36
C ARG A 272 16.06 22.94 -5.68
N ASP A 273 15.49 23.77 -4.83
CA ASP A 273 14.13 23.59 -4.32
C ASP A 273 13.15 23.95 -5.44
N THR A 274 12.50 22.95 -6.05
CA THR A 274 11.65 23.13 -7.22
C THR A 274 10.31 23.80 -6.90
N LEU A 275 9.95 23.92 -5.61
CA LEU A 275 8.77 24.70 -5.19
C LEU A 275 9.06 26.20 -5.16
N SER A 276 10.25 26.61 -4.70
CA SER A 276 10.63 28.02 -4.56
C SER A 276 11.51 28.54 -5.71
N GLY A 277 12.11 27.64 -6.49
CA GLY A 277 13.09 27.96 -7.54
C GLY A 277 14.48 28.32 -7.02
N LYS A 278 14.70 28.34 -5.70
CA LYS A 278 15.97 28.74 -5.09
C LYS A 278 16.97 27.59 -5.07
N GLU A 279 18.23 27.92 -5.32
CA GLU A 279 19.35 26.98 -5.21
C GLU A 279 20.14 27.21 -3.92
N PHE A 280 20.68 26.13 -3.37
CA PHE A 280 21.57 26.13 -2.22
C PHE A 280 22.60 25.00 -2.37
N GLU A 281 23.69 25.09 -1.63
CA GLU A 281 24.73 24.06 -1.60
C GLU A 281 24.51 23.17 -0.40
N THR A 282 24.80 21.87 -0.57
CA THR A 282 24.80 20.89 0.51
C THR A 282 26.12 20.14 0.48
N PHE A 283 26.93 20.28 1.52
CA PHE A 283 28.23 19.65 1.63
C PHE A 283 28.11 18.32 2.39
N ALA A 284 28.81 17.30 1.88
CA ALA A 284 28.82 15.95 2.46
C ALA A 284 30.15 15.25 2.21
N LYS A 285 30.58 14.39 3.14
CA LYS A 285 31.79 13.57 2.98
C LYS A 285 31.67 12.51 1.87
N VAL A 286 30.45 12.01 1.68
CA VAL A 286 30.07 11.05 0.63
C VAL A 286 28.68 11.37 0.10
N VAL A 287 28.53 11.29 -1.22
CA VAL A 287 27.23 11.35 -1.91
C VAL A 287 26.83 9.94 -2.35
N VAL A 288 25.61 9.51 -2.02
CA VAL A 288 25.04 8.23 -2.46
C VAL A 288 23.97 8.50 -3.52
N ASN A 289 24.26 8.12 -4.77
CA ASN A 289 23.33 8.15 -5.89
C ASN A 289 22.41 6.91 -5.85
N ALA A 290 21.16 7.13 -5.44
CA ALA A 290 20.10 6.13 -5.38
C ALA A 290 18.91 6.52 -6.29
N ALA A 291 19.19 7.17 -7.43
CA ALA A 291 18.18 7.74 -8.33
C ALA A 291 17.45 6.71 -9.22
N GLY A 292 17.59 5.40 -8.94
CA GLY A 292 16.89 4.33 -9.65
C GLY A 292 17.16 4.36 -11.16
N PRO A 293 16.14 4.43 -12.04
CA PRO A 293 16.36 4.49 -13.49
C PRO A 293 17.08 5.77 -13.94
N PHE A 294 17.15 6.80 -13.09
CA PHE A 294 17.84 8.07 -13.38
C PHE A 294 19.29 8.10 -12.86
N CYS A 295 19.85 6.98 -12.36
CA CYS A 295 21.19 6.99 -11.78
C CYS A 295 22.26 7.46 -12.77
N ASP A 296 22.16 7.09 -14.05
CA ASP A 296 23.09 7.53 -15.10
C ASP A 296 23.12 9.05 -15.30
N SER A 297 22.00 9.75 -15.07
CA SER A 297 21.96 11.21 -15.14
C SER A 297 22.82 11.85 -14.05
N VAL A 298 22.84 11.28 -12.85
CA VAL A 298 23.67 11.75 -11.73
C VAL A 298 25.14 11.37 -11.93
N ARG A 299 25.41 10.15 -12.42
CA ARG A 299 26.78 9.68 -12.72
C ARG A 299 27.48 10.61 -13.72
N LYS A 300 26.75 11.01 -14.77
CA LYS A 300 27.25 11.94 -15.80
C LYS A 300 27.55 13.35 -15.29
N MET A 301 27.03 13.75 -14.12
CA MET A 301 27.40 15.02 -13.48
C MET A 301 28.82 14.97 -12.89
N ALA A 302 29.31 13.79 -12.49
CA ALA A 302 30.68 13.62 -12.00
C ALA A 302 31.67 13.46 -13.16
N ASP A 303 31.31 12.61 -14.13
CA ASP A 303 32.09 12.33 -15.34
C ASP A 303 31.15 12.07 -16.53
N SER A 304 31.18 12.95 -17.52
CA SER A 304 30.33 12.86 -18.71
C SER A 304 30.63 11.67 -19.64
N THR A 305 31.80 11.04 -19.47
CA THR A 305 32.28 9.95 -20.35
C THR A 305 31.82 8.56 -19.92
N VAL A 306 31.21 8.43 -18.75
CA VAL A 306 30.75 7.14 -18.21
C VAL A 306 29.70 6.48 -19.11
N ALA A 307 29.89 5.19 -19.37
CA ALA A 307 28.93 4.39 -20.11
C ALA A 307 27.61 4.23 -19.31
N PRO A 308 26.44 4.27 -19.97
CA PRO A 308 25.17 3.94 -19.33
C PRO A 308 25.21 2.53 -18.73
N MET A 309 24.66 2.37 -17.53
CA MET A 309 24.58 1.05 -16.87
C MET A 309 23.15 0.53 -16.77
N ILE A 310 22.15 1.36 -17.07
CA ILE A 310 20.74 0.98 -16.97
C ILE A 310 20.19 0.48 -18.31
N CYS A 311 19.60 -0.71 -18.27
CA CYS A 311 18.76 -1.27 -19.32
C CYS A 311 17.28 -1.10 -18.90
N PRO A 312 16.63 0.04 -19.24
CA PRO A 312 15.27 0.32 -18.81
C PRO A 312 14.24 -0.64 -19.43
N SER A 313 13.39 -1.22 -18.57
CA SER A 313 12.25 -2.06 -19.00
C SER A 313 10.93 -1.54 -18.43
N SER A 314 9.94 -1.36 -19.29
CA SER A 314 8.54 -1.05 -18.96
C SER A 314 7.84 -2.28 -18.39
N GLY A 315 7.07 -2.06 -17.34
CA GLY A 315 6.14 -3.03 -16.78
C GLY A 315 4.78 -2.43 -16.57
N VAL A 316 3.80 -2.91 -17.32
CA VAL A 316 2.41 -2.45 -17.26
C VAL A 316 1.60 -3.31 -16.30
N HIS A 317 0.66 -2.66 -15.63
CA HIS A 317 -0.42 -3.29 -14.86
C HIS A 317 -1.74 -2.60 -15.17
N ILE A 318 -2.82 -3.32 -14.94
CA ILE A 318 -4.20 -2.82 -15.03
C ILE A 318 -4.90 -3.02 -13.69
N VAL A 319 -5.87 -2.14 -13.37
CA VAL A 319 -6.83 -2.35 -12.28
C VAL A 319 -8.19 -2.70 -12.86
N LEU A 320 -8.76 -3.77 -12.30
CA LEU A 320 -10.09 -4.29 -12.58
C LEU A 320 -10.98 -4.16 -11.32
N PRO A 321 -12.31 -4.21 -11.48
CA PRO A 321 -13.26 -4.26 -10.37
C PRO A 321 -13.00 -5.41 -9.41
N ASP A 322 -13.48 -5.26 -8.17
CA ASP A 322 -13.33 -6.23 -7.08
C ASP A 322 -13.92 -7.61 -7.38
N TYR A 323 -14.93 -7.72 -8.25
CA TYR A 323 -15.51 -9.01 -8.58
C TYR A 323 -14.56 -9.94 -9.37
N TYR A 324 -13.42 -9.46 -9.89
CA TYR A 324 -12.45 -10.32 -10.59
C TYR A 324 -11.63 -11.18 -9.62
N SER A 325 -11.36 -10.72 -8.40
CA SER A 325 -10.64 -11.49 -7.37
C SER A 325 -11.23 -11.28 -5.97
N PRO A 326 -11.41 -12.33 -5.16
CA PRO A 326 -11.81 -12.19 -3.76
C PRO A 326 -10.78 -11.37 -2.95
N GLU A 327 -11.23 -10.68 -1.90
CA GLU A 327 -10.41 -9.74 -1.11
C GLU A 327 -9.12 -10.36 -0.54
N GLY A 328 -9.12 -11.67 -0.26
CA GLY A 328 -8.03 -12.36 0.44
C GLY A 328 -7.26 -13.39 -0.37
N MET A 329 -7.47 -13.53 -1.68
CA MET A 329 -6.78 -14.55 -2.49
C MET A 329 -6.37 -14.00 -3.86
N GLY A 330 -5.07 -14.06 -4.17
CA GLY A 330 -4.54 -13.79 -5.50
C GLY A 330 -4.57 -15.03 -6.39
N LEU A 331 -4.48 -14.83 -7.70
CA LEU A 331 -4.33 -15.86 -8.72
C LEU A 331 -3.01 -15.65 -9.47
N ILE A 332 -2.33 -16.75 -9.78
CA ILE A 332 -1.14 -16.76 -10.62
C ILE A 332 -1.48 -17.50 -11.89
N VAL A 333 -1.28 -16.83 -13.02
CA VAL A 333 -1.22 -17.44 -14.35
C VAL A 333 0.20 -17.91 -14.57
N PRO A 334 0.50 -19.22 -14.44
CA PRO A 334 1.87 -19.71 -14.37
C PRO A 334 2.58 -19.68 -15.73
N LYS A 335 1.82 -19.71 -16.83
CA LYS A 335 2.37 -19.71 -18.18
C LYS A 335 1.41 -19.04 -19.16
N THR A 336 1.72 -17.82 -19.55
CA THR A 336 1.08 -17.14 -20.69
C THR A 336 1.53 -17.77 -22.01
N LYS A 337 0.92 -17.36 -23.13
CA LYS A 337 1.26 -17.83 -24.50
C LYS A 337 2.75 -17.68 -24.84
N ASP A 338 3.43 -16.70 -24.26
CA ASP A 338 4.86 -16.42 -24.43
C ASP A 338 5.74 -16.88 -23.25
N GLY A 339 5.19 -17.64 -22.30
CA GLY A 339 5.95 -18.23 -21.18
C GLY A 339 6.23 -17.28 -20.01
N ARG A 340 5.58 -16.12 -19.96
CA ARG A 340 5.60 -15.19 -18.81
C ARG A 340 4.59 -15.64 -17.73
N VAL A 341 4.73 -15.01 -16.57
CA VAL A 341 3.82 -15.19 -15.41
C VAL A 341 3.04 -13.89 -15.25
N VAL A 342 1.72 -14.02 -15.11
CA VAL A 342 0.84 -12.90 -14.80
C VAL A 342 0.22 -13.15 -13.42
N PHE A 343 0.23 -12.12 -12.59
CA PHE A 343 -0.42 -12.09 -11.29
C PHE A 343 -1.74 -11.34 -11.41
N MET A 344 -2.76 -11.84 -10.74
CA MET A 344 -4.02 -11.14 -10.52
C MET A 344 -4.28 -11.10 -9.02
N LEU A 345 -4.22 -9.92 -8.42
CA LEU A 345 -4.09 -9.75 -6.97
C LEU A 345 -5.19 -8.84 -6.44
N PRO A 346 -5.87 -9.18 -5.33
CA PRO A 346 -6.71 -8.22 -4.64
C PRO A 346 -5.81 -7.12 -4.06
N TRP A 347 -6.15 -5.86 -4.27
CA TRP A 347 -5.37 -4.73 -3.78
C TRP A 347 -6.27 -3.51 -3.55
N LEU A 348 -6.34 -3.03 -2.30
CA LEU A 348 -7.13 -1.87 -1.87
C LEU A 348 -8.59 -1.90 -2.36
N GLY A 349 -9.24 -3.07 -2.28
CA GLY A 349 -10.64 -3.26 -2.68
C GLY A 349 -10.86 -3.28 -4.20
N ARG A 350 -9.82 -3.54 -4.99
CA ARG A 350 -9.86 -3.78 -6.44
C ARG A 350 -8.95 -4.95 -6.81
N THR A 351 -8.83 -5.25 -8.09
CA THR A 351 -7.96 -6.32 -8.59
C THR A 351 -6.87 -5.74 -9.48
N VAL A 352 -5.60 -5.95 -9.13
CA VAL A 352 -4.44 -5.57 -9.96
C VAL A 352 -4.04 -6.78 -10.80
N ALA A 353 -3.92 -6.62 -12.12
CA ALA A 353 -3.39 -7.65 -13.01
C ALA A 353 -2.13 -7.17 -13.74
N GLY A 354 -1.11 -8.03 -13.84
CA GLY A 354 0.15 -7.73 -14.54
C GLY A 354 1.24 -8.76 -14.31
N THR A 355 2.41 -8.66 -14.95
CA THR A 355 2.93 -7.49 -15.65
C THR A 355 3.56 -7.86 -16.98
N THR A 356 3.77 -6.85 -17.83
CA THR A 356 4.54 -6.94 -19.07
C THR A 356 6.03 -6.67 -18.83
N ASP A 357 6.81 -6.87 -19.88
CA ASP A 357 8.25 -6.62 -19.93
C ASP A 357 8.60 -6.18 -21.35
N SER A 358 8.97 -4.92 -21.53
CA SER A 358 9.27 -4.33 -22.84
C SER A 358 10.33 -3.24 -22.72
N ASN A 359 11.25 -3.16 -23.66
CA ASN A 359 12.27 -2.11 -23.66
C ASN A 359 11.61 -0.72 -23.74
N THR A 360 12.13 0.28 -23.03
CA THR A 360 11.52 1.61 -22.98
C THR A 360 12.54 2.72 -22.78
N ALA A 361 12.16 3.96 -23.12
CA ALA A 361 12.97 5.12 -22.77
C ALA A 361 12.72 5.55 -21.32
N ILE A 362 13.74 6.12 -20.67
CA ILE A 362 13.58 6.67 -19.32
C ILE A 362 12.76 7.96 -19.42
N THR A 363 11.63 8.00 -18.72
CA THR A 363 10.75 9.17 -18.61
C THR A 363 10.18 9.27 -17.19
N MET A 364 9.80 10.48 -16.77
CA MET A 364 9.12 10.71 -15.49
C MET A 364 7.66 10.26 -15.50
N LEU A 365 7.06 10.22 -16.70
CA LEU A 365 5.65 9.91 -16.93
C LEU A 365 5.55 8.71 -17.89
N PRO A 366 5.96 7.50 -17.47
CA PRO A 366 5.78 6.30 -18.28
C PRO A 366 4.29 5.98 -18.47
N GLU A 367 3.93 5.63 -19.69
CA GLU A 367 2.55 5.35 -20.11
C GLU A 367 2.40 3.88 -20.54
N PRO A 368 1.27 3.23 -20.23
CA PRO A 368 0.98 1.89 -20.71
C PRO A 368 0.53 1.90 -22.18
N HIS A 369 0.93 0.92 -22.97
CA HIS A 369 0.42 0.73 -24.32
C HIS A 369 -0.84 -0.17 -24.37
N GLU A 370 -1.71 0.02 -25.36
CA GLU A 370 -2.97 -0.75 -25.48
C GLU A 370 -2.74 -2.23 -25.80
N ASP A 371 -1.67 -2.58 -26.52
CA ASP A 371 -1.27 -3.96 -26.78
C ASP A 371 -0.81 -4.68 -25.51
N GLU A 372 -0.08 -3.99 -24.63
CA GLU A 372 0.29 -4.49 -23.29
C GLU A 372 -0.94 -4.73 -22.40
N ILE A 373 -1.93 -3.82 -22.46
CA ILE A 373 -3.20 -3.98 -21.75
C ILE A 373 -3.97 -5.19 -22.29
N GLN A 374 -4.08 -5.31 -23.62
CA GLN A 374 -4.78 -6.43 -24.25
C GLN A 374 -4.09 -7.76 -23.94
N PHE A 375 -2.75 -7.79 -23.91
CA PHE A 375 -1.99 -8.96 -23.50
C PHE A 375 -2.36 -9.43 -22.09
N ILE A 376 -2.49 -8.50 -21.12
CA ILE A 376 -2.87 -8.85 -19.74
C ILE A 376 -4.30 -9.40 -19.70
N LEU A 377 -5.24 -8.77 -20.40
CA LEU A 377 -6.64 -9.22 -20.47
C LEU A 377 -6.75 -10.62 -21.08
N ASP A 378 -6.04 -10.87 -22.18
CA ASP A 378 -6.01 -12.17 -22.85
C ASP A 378 -5.37 -13.24 -21.95
N ALA A 379 -4.31 -12.89 -21.22
CA ALA A 379 -3.59 -13.81 -20.33
C ALA A 379 -4.46 -14.33 -19.18
N ILE A 380 -5.37 -13.52 -18.65
CA ILE A 380 -6.24 -13.91 -17.53
C ILE A 380 -7.56 -14.56 -17.99
N SER A 381 -7.96 -14.35 -19.25
CA SER A 381 -9.28 -14.76 -19.76
C SER A 381 -9.54 -16.26 -19.66
N ASP A 382 -8.57 -17.11 -20.00
CA ASP A 382 -8.73 -18.57 -20.00
C ASP A 382 -8.83 -19.17 -18.58
N TYR A 383 -8.47 -18.39 -17.56
CA TYR A 383 -8.47 -18.81 -16.16
C TYR A 383 -9.72 -18.36 -15.39
N LEU A 384 -10.60 -17.59 -16.03
CA LEU A 384 -11.79 -17.02 -15.42
C LEU A 384 -13.08 -17.54 -16.08
N ASN A 385 -14.13 -17.72 -15.29
CA ASN A 385 -15.47 -18.08 -15.76
C ASN A 385 -16.35 -16.85 -16.08
N VAL A 386 -15.84 -15.65 -15.81
CA VAL A 386 -16.46 -14.38 -16.15
C VAL A 386 -15.83 -13.83 -17.43
N GLN A 387 -16.62 -13.11 -18.22
CA GLN A 387 -16.09 -12.44 -19.41
C GLN A 387 -15.14 -11.31 -19.00
N VAL A 388 -13.87 -11.43 -19.38
CA VAL A 388 -12.87 -10.37 -19.21
C VAL A 388 -13.10 -9.29 -20.27
N ARG A 389 -13.32 -8.04 -19.84
CA ARG A 389 -13.66 -6.94 -20.75
C ARG A 389 -12.69 -5.78 -20.63
N ARG A 390 -12.26 -5.23 -21.76
CA ARG A 390 -11.49 -3.98 -21.82
C ARG A 390 -12.22 -2.80 -21.15
N SER A 391 -13.55 -2.79 -21.23
CA SER A 391 -14.43 -1.81 -20.61
C SER A 391 -14.54 -1.93 -19.09
N ASP A 392 -13.88 -2.92 -18.47
CA ASP A 392 -13.80 -3.04 -17.01
C ASP A 392 -12.50 -2.44 -16.46
N VAL A 393 -11.52 -2.10 -17.30
CA VAL A 393 -10.25 -1.52 -16.84
C VAL A 393 -10.49 -0.11 -16.28
N LEU A 394 -10.31 0.03 -14.96
CA LEU A 394 -10.50 1.27 -14.20
C LEU A 394 -9.31 2.23 -14.33
N SER A 395 -8.13 1.66 -14.53
CA SER A 395 -6.85 2.36 -14.57
C SER A 395 -5.77 1.42 -15.12
N ALA A 396 -4.76 1.97 -15.80
CA ALA A 396 -3.57 1.25 -16.22
C ALA A 396 -2.34 2.11 -15.93
N TRP A 397 -1.19 1.52 -15.61
CA TRP A 397 0.05 2.28 -15.39
C TRP A 397 1.26 1.48 -15.84
N SER A 398 2.31 2.19 -16.24
CA SER A 398 3.62 1.62 -16.54
C SER A 398 4.65 2.05 -15.50
N GLY A 399 5.51 1.15 -15.05
CA GLY A 399 6.71 1.46 -14.26
C GLY A 399 7.98 1.09 -15.01
N ILE A 400 9.07 1.84 -14.78
CA ILE A 400 10.38 1.56 -15.38
C ILE A 400 11.27 0.79 -14.40
N ARG A 401 11.69 -0.41 -14.76
CA ARG A 401 12.62 -1.25 -14.00
C ARG A 401 14.05 -0.80 -14.28
N PRO A 402 14.85 -0.44 -13.27
CA PRO A 402 16.25 -0.07 -13.46
C PRO A 402 17.12 -1.32 -13.52
N LEU A 403 17.06 -2.10 -14.60
CA LEU A 403 17.89 -3.29 -14.73
C LEU A 403 19.35 -2.86 -14.90
N ALA A 404 20.22 -3.29 -13.99
CA ALA A 404 21.61 -2.86 -13.95
C ALA A 404 22.52 -3.85 -14.69
N MET A 405 23.43 -3.32 -15.50
CA MET A 405 24.62 -4.04 -15.96
C MET A 405 25.74 -3.82 -14.95
N ASP A 406 26.43 -4.90 -14.57
CA ASP A 406 27.59 -4.81 -13.69
C ASP A 406 28.83 -4.40 -14.50
N PRO A 407 29.42 -3.21 -14.26
CA PRO A 407 30.61 -2.75 -14.99
C PRO A 407 31.84 -3.64 -14.76
N SER A 408 31.87 -4.42 -13.69
CA SER A 408 32.97 -5.31 -13.33
C SER A 408 32.82 -6.73 -13.89
N ALA A 409 31.68 -7.06 -14.48
CA ALA A 409 31.41 -8.39 -15.03
C ALA A 409 32.17 -8.62 -16.35
N LYS A 410 32.81 -9.80 -16.47
CA LYS A 410 33.58 -10.19 -17.67
C LYS A 410 32.73 -10.37 -18.93
N ASN A 411 31.42 -10.51 -18.81
CA ASN A 411 30.46 -10.65 -19.91
C ASN A 411 29.39 -9.56 -19.83
N THR A 412 29.37 -8.66 -20.83
CA THR A 412 28.43 -7.54 -20.98
C THR A 412 26.97 -7.95 -21.19
N GLU A 413 26.69 -9.22 -21.51
CA GLU A 413 25.32 -9.75 -21.68
C GLU A 413 24.64 -10.14 -20.36
N SER A 414 25.33 -10.11 -19.23
CA SER A 414 24.78 -10.51 -17.93
C SER A 414 24.15 -9.33 -17.19
N ILE A 415 22.90 -8.99 -17.55
CA ILE A 415 22.07 -8.08 -16.73
C ILE A 415 21.98 -8.67 -15.31
N SER A 416 22.49 -7.96 -14.31
CA SER A 416 22.44 -8.41 -12.93
C SER A 416 20.98 -8.46 -12.47
N ARG A 417 20.56 -9.63 -11.97
CA ARG A 417 19.23 -9.81 -11.35
C ARG A 417 19.22 -9.39 -9.87
N ASP A 418 20.37 -8.98 -9.36
CA ASP A 418 20.57 -8.38 -8.04
C ASP A 418 20.81 -6.86 -8.20
N HIS A 419 21.18 -6.20 -7.12
CA HIS A 419 21.63 -4.83 -7.12
C HIS A 419 23.15 -4.74 -7.31
N VAL A 420 23.60 -3.55 -7.70
CA VAL A 420 25.02 -3.21 -7.85
C VAL A 420 25.30 -2.00 -6.97
N VAL A 421 26.38 -2.08 -6.19
CA VAL A 421 26.92 -0.97 -5.39
C VAL A 421 28.37 -0.77 -5.81
N PHE A 422 28.71 0.44 -6.22
CA PHE A 422 30.07 0.76 -6.66
C PHE A 422 30.36 2.25 -6.51
N GLU A 423 31.65 2.58 -6.38
CA GLU A 423 32.12 3.96 -6.35
C GLU A 423 32.45 4.40 -7.78
N ASP A 424 31.61 5.25 -8.37
CA ASP A 424 31.80 5.77 -9.74
C ASP A 424 32.99 6.74 -9.81
N TYR A 425 33.12 7.53 -8.75
CA TYR A 425 34.06 8.61 -8.62
C TYR A 425 34.39 8.72 -7.14
N PRO A 426 35.62 9.07 -6.72
CA PRO A 426 35.93 9.23 -5.30
C PRO A 426 34.89 10.12 -4.58
N GLY A 427 34.24 9.57 -3.55
CA GLY A 427 33.17 10.24 -2.80
C GLY A 427 31.76 10.17 -3.41
N LEU A 428 31.56 9.47 -4.53
CA LEU A 428 30.27 9.20 -5.15
C LEU A 428 30.01 7.69 -5.23
N ILE A 429 29.13 7.20 -4.35
CA ILE A 429 28.66 5.81 -4.37
C ILE A 429 27.37 5.74 -5.18
N THR A 430 27.29 4.86 -6.18
CA THR A 430 26.04 4.57 -6.89
C THR A 430 25.49 3.22 -6.46
N ILE A 431 24.19 3.21 -6.18
CA ILE A 431 23.40 1.99 -6.01
C ILE A 431 22.22 1.95 -6.98
N THR A 432 22.13 0.85 -7.73
CA THR A 432 21.03 0.63 -8.67
C THR A 432 20.73 -0.86 -8.86
N GLY A 433 19.70 -1.20 -9.63
CA GLY A 433 19.21 -2.57 -9.74
C GLY A 433 18.39 -2.99 -8.53
N GLY A 434 18.40 -4.30 -8.24
CA GLY A 434 17.69 -4.86 -7.10
C GLY A 434 16.16 -4.84 -7.23
N LYS A 435 15.49 -5.00 -6.08
CA LYS A 435 14.03 -5.15 -5.98
C LYS A 435 13.50 -4.46 -4.74
N TRP A 436 12.20 -4.17 -4.76
CA TRP A 436 11.51 -3.66 -3.58
C TRP A 436 11.73 -4.59 -2.37
N THR A 437 11.57 -5.91 -2.53
CA THR A 437 11.78 -6.89 -1.43
C THR A 437 13.10 -6.71 -0.69
N THR A 438 14.19 -6.37 -1.38
CA THR A 438 15.55 -6.32 -0.83
C THR A 438 16.03 -4.90 -0.56
N TYR A 439 15.14 -3.90 -0.52
CA TYR A 439 15.55 -2.49 -0.38
C TYR A 439 16.40 -2.24 0.89
N ARG A 440 16.12 -2.98 1.98
CA ARG A 440 16.80 -2.80 3.27
C ARG A 440 18.22 -3.33 3.24
N SER A 441 18.43 -4.54 2.71
CA SER A 441 19.80 -5.07 2.51
C SER A 441 20.59 -4.22 1.50
N MET A 442 19.93 -3.75 0.44
CA MET A 442 20.51 -2.81 -0.53
C MET A 442 20.99 -1.53 0.15
N ALA A 443 20.17 -0.98 1.05
CA ALA A 443 20.55 0.18 1.84
C ALA A 443 21.76 -0.09 2.74
N GLU A 444 21.76 -1.24 3.43
CA GLU A 444 22.88 -1.67 4.27
C GLU A 444 24.20 -1.75 3.50
N ASP A 445 24.18 -2.33 2.30
CA ASP A 445 25.34 -2.44 1.42
C ASP A 445 25.84 -1.07 0.92
N ALA A 446 24.92 -0.17 0.53
CA ALA A 446 25.27 1.20 0.13
C ALA A 446 25.86 2.03 1.28
N VAL A 447 25.32 1.91 2.50
CA VAL A 447 25.87 2.61 3.67
C VAL A 447 27.23 2.04 4.06
N ASN A 448 27.42 0.71 3.96
CA ASN A 448 28.74 0.10 4.17
C ASN A 448 29.78 0.64 3.18
N ALA A 449 29.44 0.73 1.90
CA ALA A 449 30.31 1.32 0.88
C ALA A 449 30.61 2.80 1.16
N ALA A 450 29.61 3.58 1.57
CA ALA A 450 29.80 4.99 1.93
C ALA A 450 30.71 5.16 3.16
N VAL A 451 30.56 4.30 4.18
CA VAL A 451 31.43 4.30 5.37
C VAL A 451 32.88 4.04 4.98
N MET A 452 33.12 3.09 4.07
CA MET A 452 34.46 2.80 3.56
C MET A 452 35.04 3.95 2.74
N SER A 453 34.31 4.46 1.74
CA SER A 453 34.77 5.55 0.87
C SER A 453 35.04 6.85 1.63
N GLY A 454 34.20 7.18 2.62
CA GLY A 454 34.30 8.41 3.42
C GLY A 454 35.16 8.29 4.68
N ASN A 455 35.70 7.11 4.98
CA ASN A 455 36.31 6.78 6.28
C ASN A 455 35.42 7.26 7.47
N LEU A 456 34.12 7.00 7.36
CA LEU A 456 33.13 7.46 8.33
C LEU A 456 33.20 6.62 9.61
N LYS A 457 32.77 7.20 10.74
CA LYS A 457 32.80 6.54 12.05
C LYS A 457 31.37 6.38 12.60
N PRO A 458 30.60 5.38 12.11
CA PRO A 458 29.28 5.12 12.65
C PRO A 458 29.37 4.69 14.13
N ALA A 459 28.35 5.01 14.92
CA ALA A 459 28.28 4.64 16.34
C ALA A 459 27.96 3.15 16.55
N ASN A 460 27.31 2.51 15.58
CA ASN A 460 26.83 1.13 15.62
C ASN A 460 26.67 0.55 14.21
N GLY A 461 26.37 -0.75 14.12
CA GLY A 461 26.00 -1.44 12.88
C GLY A 461 24.57 -1.12 12.42
N CYS A 462 24.14 -1.77 11.33
CA CYS A 462 22.79 -1.65 10.79
C CYS A 462 21.72 -2.07 11.82
N LEU A 463 20.76 -1.18 12.12
CA LEU A 463 19.69 -1.44 13.10
C LEU A 463 18.34 -1.74 12.45
N THR A 464 18.24 -1.58 11.13
CA THR A 464 16.96 -1.59 10.39
C THR A 464 16.27 -2.95 10.36
N ASP A 465 16.97 -4.04 10.70
CA ASP A 465 16.41 -5.39 10.87
C ASP A 465 15.52 -5.50 12.12
N ASN A 466 15.49 -4.51 13.01
CA ASN A 466 14.75 -4.58 14.28
C ASN A 466 13.96 -3.30 14.59
N LEU A 467 13.75 -2.46 13.57
CA LEU A 467 13.10 -1.15 13.68
C LEU A 467 11.85 -1.13 12.83
N HIS A 468 10.68 -0.94 13.47
CA HIS A 468 9.46 -0.68 12.73
C HIS A 468 9.47 0.75 12.22
N ILE A 469 8.81 0.97 11.08
CA ILE A 469 8.57 2.32 10.58
C ILE A 469 7.50 3.04 11.42
N VAL A 470 7.39 4.35 11.25
CA VAL A 470 6.30 5.16 11.83
C VAL A 470 4.93 4.52 11.55
N GLY A 471 4.05 4.50 12.55
CA GLY A 471 2.75 3.82 12.49
C GLY A 471 2.80 2.31 12.78
N GLY A 472 3.98 1.67 12.73
CA GLY A 472 4.12 0.23 12.96
C GLY A 472 4.12 -0.20 14.43
N TYR A 473 4.52 0.69 15.35
CA TYR A 473 4.49 0.39 16.79
C TYR A 473 3.08 0.52 17.37
N GLY A 474 2.69 -0.46 18.18
CA GLY A 474 1.37 -0.51 18.84
C GLY A 474 0.20 -0.85 17.92
N TRP A 475 0.46 -1.15 16.64
CA TRP A 475 -0.57 -1.56 15.71
C TRP A 475 -0.91 -3.05 15.84
N ASP A 476 -2.19 -3.33 15.80
CA ASP A 476 -2.79 -4.67 15.76
C ASP A 476 -3.87 -4.75 14.67
N PRO A 477 -4.12 -5.91 14.02
CA PRO A 477 -5.18 -6.06 13.02
C PRO A 477 -6.58 -5.59 13.48
N ALA A 478 -6.89 -5.61 14.78
CA ALA A 478 -8.15 -5.14 15.35
C ALA A 478 -8.16 -3.63 15.66
N SER A 479 -7.07 -2.88 15.45
CA SER A 479 -6.96 -1.45 15.77
C SER A 479 -8.02 -0.59 15.07
N PHE A 480 -8.56 -1.05 13.93
CA PHE A 480 -9.66 -0.37 13.25
C PHE A 480 -10.93 -0.26 14.13
N THR A 481 -11.12 -1.16 15.09
CA THR A 481 -12.27 -1.14 15.99
C THR A 481 -12.25 0.09 16.90
N VAL A 482 -11.07 0.49 17.38
CA VAL A 482 -10.85 1.71 18.16
C VAL A 482 -11.31 2.93 17.37
N LEU A 483 -10.92 3.01 16.09
CA LEU A 483 -11.34 4.09 15.19
C LEU A 483 -12.86 4.11 14.99
N ALA A 484 -13.45 2.94 14.77
CA ALA A 484 -14.90 2.81 14.55
C ALA A 484 -15.74 3.17 15.79
N GLN A 485 -15.24 2.86 16.98
CA GLN A 485 -15.97 3.04 18.25
C GLN A 485 -15.80 4.43 18.84
N ASN A 486 -14.59 5.00 18.76
CA ASN A 486 -14.24 6.22 19.49
C ASN A 486 -14.37 7.49 18.65
N TYR A 487 -14.43 7.37 17.33
CA TYR A 487 -14.43 8.54 16.42
C TYR A 487 -15.67 8.59 15.54
N LYS A 488 -16.11 9.83 15.26
CA LYS A 488 -17.17 10.14 14.30
C LYS A 488 -16.61 10.96 13.15
N ARG A 489 -17.15 10.74 11.96
CA ARG A 489 -16.84 11.54 10.78
C ARG A 489 -17.76 12.74 10.73
N MET A 490 -17.25 13.93 11.00
CA MET A 490 -18.01 15.16 10.86
C MET A 490 -17.94 15.62 9.41
N LYS A 491 -19.06 15.58 8.68
CA LYS A 491 -19.09 15.88 7.23
C LYS A 491 -19.88 17.14 6.94
N LYS A 492 -19.32 18.02 6.09
CA LYS A 492 -20.00 19.21 5.59
C LYS A 492 -20.96 18.86 4.45
N THR A 493 -22.23 19.22 4.60
CA THR A 493 -23.27 19.06 3.57
C THR A 493 -23.14 20.15 2.49
N TYR A 494 -23.86 19.99 1.37
CA TYR A 494 -23.89 21.00 0.30
C TYR A 494 -24.37 22.37 0.79
N GLY A 495 -25.29 22.41 1.76
CA GLY A 495 -25.76 23.64 2.42
C GLY A 495 -24.84 24.14 3.54
N GLY A 496 -23.61 23.63 3.67
CA GLY A 496 -22.62 24.10 4.64
C GLY A 496 -22.77 23.57 6.06
N LYS A 497 -23.89 22.92 6.41
CA LYS A 497 -24.12 22.31 7.73
C LYS A 497 -23.19 21.11 7.94
N VAL A 498 -22.52 21.05 9.09
CA VAL A 498 -21.73 19.89 9.52
C VAL A 498 -22.65 18.91 10.23
N ILE A 499 -22.61 17.64 9.81
CA ILE A 499 -23.41 16.56 10.41
C ILE A 499 -22.51 15.39 10.82
N PRO A 500 -22.80 14.71 11.94
CA PRO A 500 -22.08 13.51 12.32
C PRO A 500 -22.42 12.34 11.40
N GLY A 501 -21.42 11.50 11.13
CA GLY A 501 -21.55 10.21 10.47
C GLY A 501 -20.69 9.17 11.18
N ALA A 502 -21.10 7.91 11.12
CA ALA A 502 -20.31 6.81 11.67
C ALA A 502 -18.97 6.70 10.93
N MET A 503 -17.90 6.42 11.69
CA MET A 503 -16.65 5.91 11.16
C MET A 503 -16.86 4.43 10.82
N ASP A 504 -17.35 4.17 9.61
CA ASP A 504 -17.72 2.82 9.18
C ASP A 504 -16.49 1.92 9.00
N SER A 505 -16.70 0.60 9.06
CA SER A 505 -15.61 -0.39 9.03
C SER A 505 -14.70 -0.28 7.81
N ALA A 506 -15.21 0.15 6.66
CA ALA A 506 -14.37 0.30 5.46
C ALA A 506 -13.39 1.46 5.62
N VAL A 507 -13.84 2.61 6.16
CA VAL A 507 -12.96 3.73 6.48
C VAL A 507 -12.00 3.35 7.60
N SER A 508 -12.48 2.75 8.68
CA SER A 508 -11.64 2.41 9.82
C SER A 508 -10.54 1.41 9.45
N LYS A 509 -10.85 0.37 8.67
CA LYS A 509 -9.85 -0.59 8.19
C LYS A 509 -8.82 0.09 7.29
N HIS A 510 -9.29 0.93 6.35
CA HIS A 510 -8.40 1.71 5.49
C HIS A 510 -7.43 2.58 6.29
N LEU A 511 -7.94 3.39 7.24
CA LEU A 511 -7.09 4.27 8.04
C LEU A 511 -6.10 3.46 8.89
N SER A 512 -6.57 2.39 9.55
CA SER A 512 -5.72 1.48 10.33
C SER A 512 -4.57 0.90 9.50
N HIS A 513 -4.85 0.40 8.29
CA HIS A 513 -3.80 -0.15 7.43
C HIS A 513 -2.89 0.94 6.84
N ALA A 514 -3.43 2.08 6.41
CA ALA A 514 -2.65 3.11 5.72
C ALA A 514 -1.74 3.93 6.65
N TYR A 515 -2.15 4.14 7.91
CA TYR A 515 -1.46 5.01 8.87
C TYR A 515 -1.03 4.30 10.17
N GLY A 516 -1.45 3.06 10.38
CA GLY A 516 -1.09 2.31 11.58
C GLY A 516 -1.60 3.01 12.85
N SER A 517 -0.73 3.14 13.86
CA SER A 517 -1.04 3.89 15.09
C SER A 517 -1.25 5.40 14.87
N LEU A 518 -0.88 5.96 13.72
CA LEU A 518 -1.13 7.38 13.38
C LEU A 518 -2.56 7.62 12.87
N ALA A 519 -3.33 6.56 12.62
CA ALA A 519 -4.71 6.66 12.12
C ALA A 519 -5.64 7.47 13.04
N GLU A 520 -5.37 7.48 14.35
CA GLU A 520 -6.11 8.28 15.32
C GLU A 520 -5.98 9.79 15.08
N GLN A 521 -4.82 10.25 14.59
CA GLN A 521 -4.63 11.66 14.23
C GLN A 521 -5.49 12.04 13.02
N VAL A 522 -5.56 11.15 12.01
CA VAL A 522 -6.44 11.34 10.86
C VAL A 522 -7.91 11.34 11.28
N ALA A 523 -8.31 10.41 12.17
CA ALA A 523 -9.67 10.35 12.69
C ALA A 523 -10.04 11.59 13.51
N THR A 524 -9.07 12.13 14.27
CA THR A 524 -9.23 13.39 15.01
C THR A 524 -9.49 14.57 14.08
N ILE A 525 -8.72 14.70 12.98
CA ILE A 525 -8.96 15.73 11.95
C ILE A 525 -10.36 15.56 11.32
N ALA A 526 -10.74 14.32 10.99
CA ALA A 526 -12.05 14.02 10.42
C ALA A 526 -13.22 14.40 11.36
N GLN A 527 -13.01 14.30 12.67
CA GLN A 527 -14.00 14.65 13.68
C GLN A 527 -14.02 16.15 13.97
N ASN A 528 -12.87 16.76 14.20
CA ASN A 528 -12.81 18.11 14.76
C ASN A 528 -12.85 19.21 13.69
N GLU A 529 -12.43 18.92 12.46
CA GLU A 529 -12.28 19.93 11.40
C GLU A 529 -13.35 19.84 10.30
N GLY A 530 -14.35 18.95 10.46
CA GLY A 530 -15.42 18.80 9.48
C GLY A 530 -14.98 18.17 8.14
N LEU A 531 -13.82 17.51 8.13
CA LEU A 531 -13.21 16.83 6.97
C LEU A 531 -13.52 15.32 6.93
N GLY A 532 -14.63 14.87 7.54
CA GLY A 532 -15.05 13.47 7.58
C GLY A 532 -15.75 12.95 6.32
N LYS A 533 -15.85 13.77 5.26
CA LYS A 533 -16.45 13.36 3.98
C LYS A 533 -15.47 12.49 3.19
N ARG A 534 -15.99 11.50 2.45
CA ARG A 534 -15.20 10.70 1.51
C ARG A 534 -14.90 11.52 0.25
N LEU A 535 -13.70 11.39 -0.29
CA LEU A 535 -13.25 12.08 -1.50
C LEU A 535 -13.96 11.56 -2.76
N ALA A 536 -14.18 10.25 -2.83
CA ALA A 536 -14.87 9.60 -3.93
C ALA A 536 -15.89 8.57 -3.41
N HIS A 537 -17.02 8.44 -4.11
CA HIS A 537 -18.03 7.44 -3.78
C HIS A 537 -17.47 6.02 -4.01
N GLY A 538 -17.76 5.09 -3.11
CA GLY A 538 -17.25 3.71 -3.19
C GLY A 538 -15.82 3.52 -2.68
N TYR A 539 -15.10 4.58 -2.32
CA TYR A 539 -13.74 4.52 -1.80
C TYR A 539 -13.68 4.99 -0.34
N PRO A 540 -12.83 4.40 0.51
CA PRO A 540 -12.74 4.74 1.94
C PRO A 540 -11.92 6.00 2.24
N PHE A 541 -11.39 6.68 1.22
CA PHE A 541 -10.53 7.84 1.39
C PHE A 541 -11.27 9.09 1.87
N LEU A 542 -10.80 9.71 2.95
CA LEU A 542 -11.39 10.90 3.57
C LEU A 542 -10.70 12.20 3.16
N GLU A 543 -11.43 13.30 3.23
CA GLU A 543 -10.86 14.66 3.12
C GLU A 543 -9.81 14.93 4.21
N ALA A 544 -10.00 14.37 5.42
CA ALA A 544 -9.06 14.51 6.54
C ALA A 544 -7.66 13.95 6.25
N GLU A 545 -7.56 12.93 5.40
CA GLU A 545 -6.27 12.38 4.98
C GLU A 545 -5.45 13.41 4.18
N VAL A 546 -6.12 14.26 3.38
CA VAL A 546 -5.44 15.31 2.61
C VAL A 546 -4.75 16.30 3.54
N ALA A 547 -5.47 16.77 4.56
CA ALA A 547 -4.93 17.67 5.56
C ALA A 547 -3.81 17.01 6.38
N TYR A 548 -4.01 15.76 6.82
CA TYR A 548 -2.98 15.00 7.52
C TYR A 548 -1.68 14.88 6.72
N CYS A 549 -1.78 14.47 5.45
CA CYS A 549 -0.61 14.27 4.58
C CYS A 549 0.13 15.58 4.30
N ALA A 550 -0.59 16.71 4.16
CA ALA A 550 0.02 18.03 4.00
C ALA A 550 0.84 18.44 5.24
N ARG A 551 0.32 18.14 6.43
CA ARG A 551 0.93 18.54 7.71
C ARG A 551 2.08 17.64 8.15
N TYR A 552 1.99 16.33 7.86
CA TYR A 552 2.84 15.33 8.52
C TYR A 552 3.54 14.35 7.57
N GLU A 553 3.33 14.46 6.26
CA GLU A 553 3.93 13.53 5.28
C GLU A 553 4.47 14.24 4.03
N TYR A 554 4.80 15.53 4.15
CA TYR A 554 5.43 16.34 3.11
C TYR A 554 4.64 16.35 1.78
N CYS A 555 3.31 16.33 1.83
CA CYS A 555 2.47 16.35 0.64
C CYS A 555 2.35 17.79 0.09
N GLU A 556 3.02 18.09 -1.03
CA GLU A 556 3.16 19.44 -1.60
C GLU A 556 2.41 19.63 -2.94
N SER A 557 1.83 18.56 -3.48
CA SER A 557 1.00 18.62 -4.70
C SER A 557 -0.24 17.74 -4.60
N ALA A 558 -1.24 18.01 -5.44
CA ALA A 558 -2.42 17.17 -5.53
C ALA A 558 -2.09 15.75 -6.06
N VAL A 559 -1.04 15.64 -6.88
CA VAL A 559 -0.55 14.36 -7.41
C VAL A 559 0.04 13.51 -6.28
N ASP A 560 0.72 14.12 -5.31
CA ASP A 560 1.30 13.43 -4.16
C ASP A 560 0.24 12.70 -3.36
N PHE A 561 -0.87 13.40 -3.11
CA PHE A 561 -1.98 12.80 -2.41
C PHE A 561 -2.66 11.70 -3.25
N VAL A 562 -3.16 12.06 -4.44
CA VAL A 562 -4.04 11.18 -5.21
C VAL A 562 -3.32 9.93 -5.75
N ALA A 563 -2.02 10.03 -6.03
CA ALA A 563 -1.24 8.94 -6.57
C ALA A 563 -0.48 8.15 -5.49
N ARG A 564 0.09 8.82 -4.48
CA ARG A 564 1.06 8.20 -3.55
C ARG A 564 0.54 8.04 -2.12
N ARG A 565 -0.35 8.92 -1.64
CA ARG A 565 -0.93 8.79 -0.29
C ARG A 565 -2.21 7.94 -0.29
N CYS A 566 -3.19 8.23 -1.15
CA CYS A 566 -4.45 7.46 -1.18
C CYS A 566 -4.54 6.42 -2.31
N ARG A 567 -3.64 6.48 -3.31
CA ARG A 567 -3.59 5.55 -4.46
C ARG A 567 -4.81 5.59 -5.39
N LEU A 568 -5.73 6.54 -5.23
CA LEU A 568 -6.97 6.61 -6.03
C LEU A 568 -6.66 6.72 -7.54
N ALA A 569 -5.60 7.41 -7.94
CA ALA A 569 -5.17 7.47 -9.35
C ALA A 569 -4.85 6.08 -9.94
N PHE A 570 -4.32 5.16 -9.11
CA PHE A 570 -4.05 3.78 -9.52
C PHE A 570 -5.32 2.94 -9.52
N LEU A 571 -6.25 3.18 -8.59
CA LEU A 571 -7.44 2.35 -8.43
C LEU A 571 -8.55 2.67 -9.43
N ASP A 572 -8.77 3.95 -9.73
CA ASP A 572 -9.82 4.43 -10.63
C ASP A 572 -9.52 5.88 -11.04
N THR A 573 -9.10 6.05 -12.29
CA THR A 573 -8.65 7.33 -12.83
C THR A 573 -9.78 8.36 -12.91
N ASP A 574 -11.02 7.92 -13.13
CA ASP A 574 -12.19 8.81 -13.22
C ASP A 574 -12.64 9.29 -11.83
N ALA A 575 -12.66 8.38 -10.85
CA ALA A 575 -12.87 8.75 -9.45
C ALA A 575 -11.80 9.72 -8.96
N ALA A 576 -10.53 9.50 -9.32
CA ALA A 576 -9.43 10.41 -9.02
C ALA A 576 -9.66 11.80 -9.65
N GLY A 577 -10.04 11.86 -10.92
CA GLY A 577 -10.33 13.12 -11.62
C GLY A 577 -11.46 13.92 -10.99
N ARG A 578 -12.51 13.24 -10.49
CA ARG A 578 -13.62 13.87 -9.76
C ARG A 578 -13.23 14.36 -8.37
N ALA A 579 -12.33 13.65 -7.69
CA ALA A 579 -11.83 14.03 -6.36
C ALA A 579 -10.81 15.19 -6.41
N LEU A 580 -10.09 15.33 -7.53
CA LEU A 580 -8.96 16.24 -7.69
C LEU A 580 -9.26 17.71 -7.30
N PRO A 581 -10.37 18.35 -7.73
CA PRO A 581 -10.66 19.72 -7.32
C PRO A 581 -10.79 19.89 -5.81
N ARG A 582 -11.41 18.91 -5.13
CA ARG A 582 -11.61 18.96 -3.68
C ARG A 582 -10.30 18.75 -2.92
N ILE A 583 -9.42 17.89 -3.43
CA ILE A 583 -8.06 17.71 -2.88
C ILE A 583 -7.29 19.02 -2.96
N ILE A 584 -7.32 19.69 -4.13
CA ILE A 584 -6.64 20.98 -4.34
C ILE A 584 -7.19 22.07 -3.41
N GLU A 585 -8.50 22.11 -3.18
CA GLU A 585 -9.09 23.07 -2.23
C GLU A 585 -8.54 22.91 -0.81
N ILE A 586 -8.41 21.66 -0.34
CA ILE A 586 -7.90 21.37 1.00
C ILE A 586 -6.40 21.68 1.07
N LEU A 587 -5.60 21.17 0.13
CA LEU A 587 -4.15 21.47 0.08
C LEU A 587 -3.87 22.97 -0.01
N ALA A 588 -4.66 23.70 -0.80
CA ALA A 588 -4.52 25.14 -0.87
C ALA A 588 -4.88 25.86 0.43
N SER A 589 -5.75 25.29 1.26
CA SER A 589 -6.02 25.82 2.59
C SER A 589 -4.85 25.58 3.53
N GLU A 590 -4.27 24.37 3.50
CA GLU A 590 -3.12 24.00 4.32
C GLU A 590 -1.87 24.82 3.96
N HIS A 591 -1.61 24.96 2.65
CA HIS A 591 -0.41 25.62 2.12
C HIS A 591 -0.61 27.08 1.70
N LYS A 592 -1.81 27.63 1.92
CA LYS A 592 -2.20 29.01 1.56
C LYS A 592 -1.97 29.34 0.07
N TRP A 593 -2.29 28.41 -0.83
CA TRP A 593 -2.13 28.62 -2.27
C TRP A 593 -3.12 29.62 -2.85
N ASP A 594 -2.61 30.45 -3.76
CA ASP A 594 -3.40 31.38 -4.55
C ASP A 594 -4.20 30.68 -5.68
N LYS A 595 -4.98 31.47 -6.43
CA LYS A 595 -5.77 30.94 -7.57
C LYS A 595 -4.90 30.42 -8.70
N ALA A 596 -3.72 30.99 -8.92
CA ALA A 596 -2.82 30.59 -10.00
C ALA A 596 -2.21 29.21 -9.73
N ARG A 597 -1.71 28.99 -8.51
CA ARG A 597 -1.22 27.69 -8.05
C ARG A 597 -2.31 26.63 -8.07
N LYS A 598 -3.53 26.92 -7.62
CA LYS A 598 -4.67 25.99 -7.74
C LYS A 598 -4.93 25.56 -9.18
N LYS A 599 -4.87 26.50 -10.13
CA LYS A 599 -5.05 26.21 -11.57
C LYS A 599 -3.91 25.35 -12.12
N ALA A 600 -2.66 25.66 -11.75
CA ALA A 600 -1.49 24.88 -12.14
C ALA A 600 -1.55 23.43 -11.60
N GLU A 601 -1.96 23.26 -10.34
CA GLU A 601 -2.15 21.94 -9.73
C GLU A 601 -3.26 21.14 -10.39
N LEU A 602 -4.36 21.80 -10.78
CA LEU A 602 -5.44 21.14 -11.53
C LEU A 602 -4.95 20.67 -12.91
N GLN A 603 -4.15 21.48 -13.59
CA GLN A 603 -3.57 21.13 -14.89
C GLN A 603 -2.58 19.96 -14.74
N LYS A 604 -1.59 20.07 -13.84
CA LYS A 604 -0.61 19.00 -13.54
C LYS A 604 -1.30 17.71 -13.13
N GLY A 605 -2.33 17.79 -12.30
CA GLY A 605 -3.10 16.62 -11.87
C GLY A 605 -3.88 15.96 -13.00
N ARG A 606 -4.43 16.73 -13.96
CA ARG A 606 -5.09 16.18 -15.14
C ARG A 606 -4.09 15.51 -16.08
N GLU A 607 -3.00 16.19 -16.41
CA GLU A 607 -1.92 15.63 -17.24
C GLU A 607 -1.39 14.32 -16.65
N PHE A 608 -1.16 14.28 -15.35
CA PHE A 608 -0.75 13.05 -14.67
C PHE A 608 -1.81 11.94 -14.76
N LEU A 609 -3.10 12.24 -14.60
CA LEU A 609 -4.14 11.23 -14.71
C LEU A 609 -4.33 10.72 -16.14
N GLU A 610 -4.02 11.52 -17.17
CA GLU A 610 -4.02 11.04 -18.56
C GLU A 610 -2.98 9.93 -18.78
N THR A 611 -1.86 9.92 -18.06
CA THR A 611 -0.87 8.82 -18.16
C THR A 611 -1.38 7.50 -17.60
N PHE A 612 -2.50 7.51 -16.86
CA PHE A 612 -3.17 6.32 -16.34
C PHE A 612 -4.31 5.86 -17.24
N LYS A 613 -4.67 6.70 -18.23
CA LYS A 613 -5.65 6.38 -19.22
C LYS A 613 -4.98 5.70 -20.39
N SER A 614 -5.63 4.64 -20.83
CA SER A 614 -5.54 4.20 -22.20
C SER A 614 -6.88 4.55 -22.86
N SER A 615 -6.89 4.74 -24.17
CA SER A 615 -7.95 5.34 -24.99
C SER A 615 -9.41 4.86 -24.74
N LYS A 616 -9.62 3.77 -23.99
CA LYS A 616 -10.89 3.09 -23.74
C LYS A 616 -11.15 2.72 -22.27
N ASN A 617 -10.60 3.43 -21.29
CA ASN A 617 -10.87 3.14 -19.86
C ASN A 617 -12.36 3.17 -19.51
N ALA A 618 -12.72 2.34 -18.53
CA ALA A 618 -14.08 2.16 -18.06
C ALA A 618 -14.62 3.44 -17.43
N GLN A 619 -15.69 3.99 -18.00
CA GLN A 619 -16.39 5.13 -17.40
C GLN A 619 -17.51 4.65 -16.49
N PHE A 620 -17.21 4.52 -15.19
CA PHE A 620 -18.24 4.25 -14.19
C PHE A 620 -18.81 5.57 -13.67
N HIS A 621 -20.06 5.86 -14.06
CA HIS A 621 -20.83 6.97 -13.50
C HIS A 621 -21.11 6.73 -12.01
N ASP A 622 -20.77 7.71 -11.17
CA ASP A 622 -20.77 7.70 -9.70
C ASP A 622 -22.17 7.70 -9.05
N GLY A 623 -23.18 7.17 -9.73
CA GLY A 623 -24.51 7.08 -9.16
C GLY A 623 -25.25 8.42 -9.05
N LYS A 624 -24.76 9.51 -9.65
CA LYS A 624 -25.61 10.69 -9.96
C LYS A 624 -26.55 10.36 -11.12
N HIS A 625 -27.33 9.28 -10.98
CA HIS A 625 -28.34 8.91 -11.94
C HIS A 625 -29.54 9.84 -11.81
N ASN A 626 -29.93 10.47 -12.91
CA ASN A 626 -31.32 10.83 -13.14
C ASN A 626 -32.05 9.49 -13.44
N GLY A 627 -32.42 8.73 -12.41
CA GLY A 627 -33.06 7.41 -12.52
C GLY A 627 -33.01 6.58 -11.22
N LEU A 628 -33.59 5.38 -11.23
CA LEU A 628 -33.71 4.46 -10.07
C LEU A 628 -32.37 3.83 -9.59
N GLY A 629 -31.22 4.32 -10.04
CA GLY A 629 -29.90 3.81 -9.63
C GLY A 629 -29.40 4.33 -8.28
N LYS A 630 -30.20 5.11 -7.56
CA LYS A 630 -29.82 5.67 -6.25
C LYS A 630 -30.04 4.65 -5.13
N ARG A 631 -29.21 4.71 -4.09
CA ARG A 631 -29.41 3.94 -2.86
C ARG A 631 -30.57 4.49 -2.05
N LEU A 632 -31.40 3.60 -1.51
CA LEU A 632 -32.52 3.93 -0.63
C LEU A 632 -32.07 4.54 0.69
N ALA A 633 -30.96 4.03 1.23
CA ALA A 633 -30.36 4.52 2.46
C ALA A 633 -28.83 4.48 2.38
N HIS A 634 -28.19 5.56 2.86
CA HIS A 634 -26.73 5.63 2.92
C HIS A 634 -26.18 4.56 3.86
N GLY A 635 -25.19 3.77 3.40
CA GLY A 635 -24.57 2.69 4.17
C GLY A 635 -25.19 1.30 3.93
N TYR A 636 -26.31 1.22 3.20
CA TYR A 636 -26.94 -0.04 2.81
C TYR A 636 -26.83 -0.26 1.30
N PRO A 637 -26.87 -1.51 0.82
CA PRO A 637 -26.71 -1.82 -0.60
C PRO A 637 -27.99 -1.61 -1.43
N PHE A 638 -29.14 -1.35 -0.78
CA PHE A 638 -30.43 -1.38 -1.44
C PHE A 638 -30.67 -0.18 -2.38
N LEU A 639 -31.14 -0.45 -3.59
CA LEU A 639 -31.36 0.53 -4.65
C LEU A 639 -32.84 0.85 -4.87
N GLU A 640 -33.12 2.05 -5.38
CA GLU A 640 -34.46 2.42 -5.84
C GLU A 640 -34.97 1.46 -6.94
N ALA A 641 -34.07 0.93 -7.79
CA ALA A 641 -34.40 -0.03 -8.83
C ALA A 641 -34.89 -1.37 -8.27
N GLU A 642 -34.43 -1.78 -7.09
CA GLU A 642 -34.92 -3.00 -6.42
C GLU A 642 -36.38 -2.82 -6.01
N VAL A 643 -36.80 -1.62 -5.58
CA VAL A 643 -38.20 -1.34 -5.26
C VAL A 643 -39.07 -1.54 -6.49
N ALA A 644 -38.66 -0.98 -7.64
CA ALA A 644 -39.39 -1.13 -8.89
C ALA A 644 -39.38 -2.59 -9.37
N TYR A 645 -38.25 -3.30 -9.23
CA TYR A 645 -38.17 -4.72 -9.58
C TYR A 645 -39.13 -5.56 -8.73
N CYS A 646 -39.10 -5.41 -7.40
CA CYS A 646 -39.99 -6.12 -6.50
C CYS A 646 -41.47 -5.81 -6.78
N ALA A 647 -41.79 -4.55 -7.14
CA ALA A 647 -43.14 -4.17 -7.53
C ALA A 647 -43.61 -4.89 -8.79
N ARG A 648 -42.75 -4.97 -9.82
CA ARG A 648 -43.08 -5.53 -11.14
C ARG A 648 -43.06 -7.05 -11.17
N TYR A 649 -42.14 -7.67 -10.44
CA TYR A 649 -41.79 -9.08 -10.62
C TYR A 649 -41.93 -9.93 -9.36
N GLU A 650 -42.04 -9.32 -8.18
CA GLU A 650 -42.16 -10.05 -6.89
C GLU A 650 -43.45 -9.76 -6.12
N TYR A 651 -44.42 -9.13 -6.77
CA TYR A 651 -45.74 -8.81 -6.21
C TYR A 651 -45.65 -7.95 -4.94
N CYS A 652 -44.66 -7.05 -4.86
CA CYS A 652 -44.53 -6.16 -3.72
C CYS A 652 -45.59 -5.04 -3.78
N GLU A 653 -46.59 -5.13 -2.91
CA GLU A 653 -47.80 -4.28 -2.92
C GLU A 653 -47.82 -3.19 -1.83
N SER A 654 -46.85 -3.20 -0.92
CA SER A 654 -46.79 -2.27 0.22
C SER A 654 -45.37 -1.90 0.59
N ALA A 655 -45.19 -0.72 1.17
CA ALA A 655 -43.87 -0.27 1.60
C ALA A 655 -43.34 -1.13 2.76
N VAL A 656 -44.23 -1.62 3.62
CA VAL A 656 -43.91 -2.53 4.73
C VAL A 656 -43.38 -3.87 4.21
N ASP A 657 -44.03 -4.47 3.20
CA ASP A 657 -43.54 -5.72 2.58
C ASP A 657 -42.11 -5.55 2.07
N PHE A 658 -41.83 -4.43 1.38
CA PHE A 658 -40.48 -4.15 0.89
C PHE A 658 -39.46 -4.06 2.02
N VAL A 659 -39.68 -3.17 3.00
CA VAL A 659 -38.68 -2.90 4.06
C VAL A 659 -38.54 -4.04 5.07
N ALA A 660 -39.57 -4.87 5.24
CA ALA A 660 -39.56 -5.96 6.20
C ALA A 660 -39.13 -7.30 5.58
N ARG A 661 -39.60 -7.62 4.37
CA ARG A 661 -39.44 -8.97 3.79
C ARG A 661 -38.47 -9.02 2.62
N ARG A 662 -38.44 -7.99 1.76
CA ARG A 662 -37.60 -7.99 0.55
C ARG A 662 -36.16 -7.58 0.86
N CYS A 663 -35.97 -6.39 1.41
CA CYS A 663 -34.64 -5.90 1.75
C CYS A 663 -34.29 -6.02 3.24
N ARG A 664 -35.29 -6.30 4.10
CA ARG A 664 -35.14 -6.39 5.57
C ARG A 664 -34.52 -5.15 6.22
N LEU A 665 -34.49 -3.99 5.55
CA LEU A 665 -33.91 -2.75 6.07
C LEU A 665 -34.52 -2.33 7.42
N ALA A 666 -35.80 -2.62 7.66
CA ALA A 666 -36.46 -2.35 8.94
C ALA A 666 -35.80 -3.07 10.14
N PHE A 667 -35.25 -4.27 9.92
CA PHE A 667 -34.56 -5.07 10.92
C PHE A 667 -33.08 -4.68 11.06
N LEU A 668 -32.47 -4.17 9.98
CA LEU A 668 -31.06 -3.77 9.96
C LEU A 668 -30.85 -2.39 10.60
N ASP A 669 -31.67 -1.40 10.23
CA ASP A 669 -31.66 -0.05 10.79
C ASP A 669 -33.02 0.63 10.56
N THR A 670 -33.80 0.67 11.65
CA THR A 670 -35.14 1.25 11.69
C THR A 670 -35.15 2.73 11.29
N ASP A 671 -34.11 3.49 11.62
CA ASP A 671 -34.03 4.91 11.28
C ASP A 671 -33.69 5.11 9.79
N ALA A 672 -32.82 4.28 9.24
CA ALA A 672 -32.55 4.24 7.79
C ALA A 672 -33.80 3.84 7.01
N ALA A 673 -34.53 2.82 7.46
CA ALA A 673 -35.81 2.43 6.87
C ALA A 673 -36.81 3.58 6.91
N GLY A 674 -36.92 4.29 8.03
CA GLY A 674 -37.80 5.44 8.19
C GLY A 674 -37.48 6.60 7.23
N ARG A 675 -36.20 6.86 6.99
CA ARG A 675 -35.75 7.86 6.00
C ARG A 675 -36.00 7.43 4.55
N ALA A 676 -35.88 6.13 4.25
CA ALA A 676 -36.09 5.58 2.92
C ALA A 676 -37.58 5.45 2.54
N LEU A 677 -38.45 5.29 3.55
CA LEU A 677 -39.88 4.97 3.39
C LEU A 677 -40.63 5.91 2.42
N PRO A 678 -40.49 7.25 2.48
CA PRO A 678 -41.19 8.14 1.53
C PRO A 678 -40.81 7.85 0.08
N ARG A 679 -39.53 7.57 -0.19
CA ARG A 679 -39.03 7.33 -1.55
C ARG A 679 -39.48 5.97 -2.09
N ILE A 680 -39.49 4.94 -1.23
CA ILE A 680 -40.03 3.61 -1.57
C ILE A 680 -41.50 3.74 -1.99
N ILE A 681 -42.30 4.49 -1.22
CA ILE A 681 -43.72 4.72 -1.51
C ILE A 681 -43.90 5.47 -2.83
N GLU A 682 -43.07 6.47 -3.12
CA GLU A 682 -43.11 7.16 -4.41
C GLU A 682 -42.92 6.22 -5.59
N ILE A 683 -41.95 5.29 -5.50
CA ILE A 683 -41.65 4.33 -6.56
C ILE A 683 -42.79 3.31 -6.68
N LEU A 684 -43.20 2.67 -5.59
CA LEU A 684 -44.33 1.71 -5.59
C LEU A 684 -45.60 2.35 -6.14
N ALA A 685 -45.88 3.59 -5.74
CA ALA A 685 -47.03 4.32 -6.24
C ALA A 685 -46.95 4.65 -7.72
N SER A 686 -45.76 4.85 -8.27
CA SER A 686 -45.54 5.02 -9.70
C SER A 686 -45.81 3.72 -10.46
N GLU A 687 -45.26 2.61 -9.98
CA GLU A 687 -45.41 1.28 -10.62
C GLU A 687 -46.86 0.80 -10.60
N HIS A 688 -47.54 0.99 -9.47
CA HIS A 688 -48.91 0.49 -9.24
C HIS A 688 -49.99 1.56 -9.42
N LYS A 689 -49.64 2.76 -9.88
CA LYS A 689 -50.55 3.89 -10.11
C LYS A 689 -51.40 4.27 -8.87
N TRP A 690 -50.79 4.34 -7.69
CA TRP A 690 -51.51 4.68 -6.45
C TRP A 690 -51.93 6.16 -6.41
N ASP A 691 -53.13 6.40 -5.88
CA ASP A 691 -53.62 7.74 -5.59
C ASP A 691 -52.93 8.36 -4.34
N LYS A 692 -53.22 9.65 -4.08
CA LYS A 692 -52.64 10.36 -2.93
C LYS A 692 -53.09 9.77 -1.58
N ALA A 693 -54.30 9.21 -1.50
CA ALA A 693 -54.84 8.65 -0.26
C ALA A 693 -54.10 7.38 0.15
N ARG A 694 -53.88 6.46 -0.79
CA ARG A 694 -53.10 5.22 -0.59
C ARG A 694 -51.66 5.54 -0.21
N LYS A 695 -50.99 6.51 -0.86
CA LYS A 695 -49.62 6.92 -0.49
C LYS A 695 -49.55 7.37 0.97
N LYS A 696 -50.51 8.18 1.44
CA LYS A 696 -50.56 8.67 2.83
C LYS A 696 -50.82 7.52 3.81
N ALA A 697 -51.74 6.61 3.47
CA ALA A 697 -52.03 5.43 4.28
C ALA A 697 -50.81 4.50 4.41
N GLU A 698 -50.09 4.25 3.31
CA GLU A 698 -48.86 3.45 3.32
C GLU A 698 -47.73 4.09 4.13
N LEU A 699 -47.59 5.42 4.06
CA LEU A 699 -46.59 6.13 4.87
C LEU A 699 -46.91 6.02 6.36
N GLN A 700 -48.18 6.13 6.74
CA GLN A 700 -48.64 5.98 8.11
C GLN A 700 -48.39 4.55 8.62
N LYS A 701 -48.85 3.54 7.88
CA LYS A 701 -48.63 2.12 8.21
C LYS A 701 -47.15 1.78 8.34
N GLY A 702 -46.32 2.27 7.41
CA GLY A 702 -44.87 2.04 7.47
C GLY A 702 -44.22 2.69 8.69
N ARG A 703 -44.64 3.90 9.10
CA ARG A 703 -44.15 4.53 10.33
C ARG A 703 -44.58 3.76 11.57
N GLU A 704 -45.85 3.38 11.67
CA GLU A 704 -46.38 2.57 12.79
C GLU A 704 -45.63 1.24 12.90
N PHE A 705 -45.41 0.56 11.78
CA PHE A 705 -44.62 -0.68 11.74
C PHE A 705 -43.21 -0.47 12.28
N LEU A 706 -42.50 0.59 11.85
CA LEU A 706 -41.14 0.87 12.31
C LEU A 706 -41.08 1.26 13.79
N GLU A 707 -42.11 1.92 14.34
CA GLU A 707 -42.18 2.24 15.77
C GLU A 707 -42.26 0.98 16.65
N THR A 708 -42.79 -0.13 16.14
CA THR A 708 -42.77 -1.42 16.89
C THR A 708 -41.36 -1.95 17.17
N PHE A 709 -40.36 -1.57 16.36
CA PHE A 709 -38.95 -1.91 16.60
C PHE A 709 -38.26 -0.96 17.57
N LYS A 710 -38.78 0.25 17.76
CA LYS A 710 -38.22 1.24 18.69
C LYS A 710 -38.73 1.04 20.11
N SER A 711 -39.99 0.62 20.28
CA SER A 711 -40.57 0.32 21.60
C SER A 711 -39.86 -0.84 22.30
N SER A 712 -39.34 -1.82 21.56
CA SER A 712 -38.58 -2.95 22.12
C SER A 712 -37.19 -2.57 22.64
N LYS A 713 -36.54 -1.53 22.09
CA LYS A 713 -35.26 -1.00 22.60
C LYS A 713 -35.40 -0.30 23.96
N ASN A 714 -36.53 0.36 24.21
CA ASN A 714 -36.78 1.05 25.49
C ASN A 714 -37.18 0.09 26.62
N ALA A 715 -37.58 -1.14 26.30
CA ALA A 715 -37.98 -2.13 27.30
C ALA A 715 -36.79 -2.80 28.03
N GLN A 716 -35.54 -2.59 27.60
CA GLN A 716 -34.34 -3.22 28.21
C GLN A 716 -33.48 -2.28 29.08
N PHE A 717 -33.86 -1.01 29.28
CA PHE A 717 -33.12 -0.07 30.15
C PHE A 717 -33.90 0.40 31.40
N HIS A 718 -35.09 -0.15 31.64
CA HIS A 718 -35.88 0.09 32.86
C HIS A 718 -36.20 -1.22 33.58
N ASP A 719 -35.16 -1.93 34.04
CA ASP A 719 -35.33 -2.77 35.23
C ASP A 719 -34.04 -2.80 36.05
N GLY A 720 -33.97 -1.84 36.96
CA GLY A 720 -32.80 -1.53 37.77
C GLY A 720 -33.10 -0.46 38.80
N LYS A 721 -34.32 -0.45 39.35
CA LYS A 721 -34.63 0.23 40.60
C LYS A 721 -35.09 -0.81 41.60
N HIS A 722 -34.15 -1.21 42.44
CA HIS A 722 -34.40 -1.79 43.74
C HIS A 722 -35.54 -1.04 44.44
N ASN A 723 -36.70 -1.69 44.56
CA ASN A 723 -37.63 -1.39 45.63
C ASN A 723 -37.25 -2.29 46.81
N GLY A 724 -36.60 -1.70 47.80
CA GLY A 724 -36.58 -2.26 49.14
C GLY A 724 -37.97 -2.13 49.76
N ARG A 725 -38.44 -3.20 50.39
CA ARG A 725 -39.22 -3.19 51.65
C ARG A 725 -39.55 -4.62 52.09
N SER A 726 -38.84 -5.01 53.14
CA SER A 726 -39.20 -5.83 54.32
C SER A 726 -38.22 -6.97 54.53
#